data_AF-A0AAV5AN30-F1
#
_entry.id   AF-A0AAV5AN30-F1
#
_cell.length_a   1.000
_cell.length_b   1.000
_cell.length_c   1.000
_cell.angle_alpha   90.00
_cell.angle_beta   90.00
_cell.angle_gamma   90.00
#
_symmetry.space_group_name_H-M   'P 1'
#
loop_
_entity.id
_entity.type
_entity.pdbx_description
1 polymer ?
#
loop_
_entity_poly.entity_id
_entity_poly.type
_entity_poly.pdbx_seq_one_letter_code
_entity_poly.pdbx_strand_id
1 'polypeptide(L)'
;MSGLLYQDFVHLFGLIKAGFIPQILNLKVRSVEIATEYFKRSNITYIIHASTAPVDQFKDDIFQAHKIIDMKEFQSYKISEDDVLAKPEESGDDTIMIYHTSGSTSGKPKPVPYIRKWVDANSRKRTHGIADGKEIGIGVNGIIHLSQFACSFQQFKNSACLVLMPWLDFTGSELVQTIRKCKANVLYQLTPLLGRALREAMTNDELKVALKSLNFVAFAGAALGDSEREWALENGIQLKNIYGSTELGVIMISKDNPAILHPVKLRGLVYNFISQDADLDSEAEITKLRNRLVELVVSPSSVDFPHHSLCDAVDGQFHTRDLFEEVEPNGFVYRGRLDDMIKMKFGQKCDTVFLESQVLADCKDLISVCVVVGSGKLSPVLLVEPLRVEETVEIDIDLLKKSLGRKVESVNKDGVPHERIRPSDILIVPSGALPRTPKGNINRSAAEHQILEAVGLVPKTVRTSNTNAVVKVVATVQCGDNQEFQDVLIDTGSAILWVGGEKPYVPGPHSVNLNTSFSVGYGAGGVSGPAFRDTVTIGEAKAKGAFIGAANSTNGFTLVKPIDGILGLGPSGSNQGDIFGLNATPTFIETLLQNGAISEPIFGISIAPLGINGDPEGSGEITFGGVDPTKFIGPIAWVPQNAPVDFHWEFNTTSMTFGTVSLDQPTFARTDTGTLLVGLPFDTLFDMLGTYNGSILVSGSSIDGVLTFPSNSASYLPSLDIVLGDSDFGVSVTISIPPSRYIVPTELYSTLNITLDSSNIATWLSSGGQGEFMLGQKWLENAYTAYDIH
;
A
#
# COMPACT_ATOMS: atom_id res chain seq x y z
N MET A 1 -18.24 14.14 -9.67
CA MET A 1 -19.40 14.54 -8.83
C MET A 1 -18.91 14.99 -7.47
N SER A 2 -19.68 15.78 -6.72
CA SER A 2 -19.28 16.20 -5.36
C SER A 2 -19.49 15.10 -4.31
N GLY A 3 -20.45 14.21 -4.58
CA GLY A 3 -20.96 13.21 -3.64
C GLY A 3 -21.95 13.77 -2.62
N LEU A 4 -22.06 15.10 -2.49
CA LEU A 4 -22.78 15.77 -1.40
C LEU A 4 -24.20 16.20 -1.81
N LEU A 5 -24.54 16.09 -3.09
CA LEU A 5 -25.81 16.56 -3.63
C LEU A 5 -26.78 15.40 -3.88
N TYR A 6 -28.08 15.67 -3.76
CA TYR A 6 -29.13 14.69 -4.06
C TYR A 6 -28.99 14.08 -5.46
N GLN A 7 -28.62 14.89 -6.45
CA GLN A 7 -28.40 14.43 -7.82
C GLN A 7 -27.29 13.37 -7.93
N ASP A 8 -26.28 13.42 -7.06
CA ASP A 8 -25.17 12.47 -7.08
C ASP A 8 -25.68 11.06 -6.70
N PHE A 9 -26.65 10.97 -5.77
CA PHE A 9 -27.33 9.72 -5.43
C PHE A 9 -28.17 9.19 -6.59
N VAL A 10 -28.96 10.06 -7.23
CA VAL A 10 -29.84 9.69 -8.35
C VAL A 10 -29.02 9.10 -9.50
N HIS A 11 -27.92 9.73 -9.88
CA HIS A 11 -27.05 9.23 -10.95
C HIS A 11 -26.38 7.92 -10.56
N LEU A 12 -25.86 7.80 -9.33
CA LEU A 12 -25.22 6.57 -8.87
C LEU A 12 -26.17 5.37 -8.95
N PHE A 13 -27.37 5.48 -8.38
CA PHE A 13 -28.34 4.39 -8.42
C PHE A 13 -28.95 4.18 -9.82
N GLY A 14 -29.08 5.23 -10.62
CA GLY A 14 -29.50 5.14 -12.01
C GLY A 14 -28.53 4.30 -12.84
N LEU A 15 -27.22 4.50 -12.68
CA LEU A 15 -26.18 3.71 -13.36
C LEU A 15 -26.23 2.24 -12.96
N ILE A 16 -26.35 1.95 -11.66
CA ILE A 16 -26.47 0.57 -11.15
C ILE A 16 -27.72 -0.09 -11.75
N LYS A 17 -28.85 0.61 -11.76
CA LYS A 17 -30.11 0.11 -12.33
C LYS A 17 -30.01 -0.12 -13.84
N ALA A 18 -29.15 0.64 -14.52
CA ALA A 18 -28.87 0.47 -15.94
C ALA A 18 -27.86 -0.63 -16.27
N GLY A 19 -27.38 -1.37 -15.26
CA GLY A 19 -26.43 -2.48 -15.44
C GLY A 19 -24.98 -2.04 -15.52
N PHE A 20 -24.67 -0.76 -15.30
CA PHE A 20 -23.29 -0.30 -15.16
C PHE A 20 -22.77 -0.61 -13.75
N ILE A 21 -21.46 -0.80 -13.62
CA ILE A 21 -20.76 -0.96 -12.35
C ILE A 21 -20.06 0.36 -12.03
N PRO A 22 -20.63 1.24 -11.18
CA PRO A 22 -19.99 2.51 -10.89
C PRO A 22 -18.74 2.28 -10.05
N GLN A 23 -17.65 2.92 -10.47
CA GLN A 23 -16.41 3.01 -9.69
C GLN A 23 -16.32 4.40 -9.08
N ILE A 24 -16.34 4.48 -7.75
CA ILE A 24 -16.38 5.74 -7.02
C ILE A 24 -14.96 6.12 -6.63
N LEU A 25 -14.39 7.10 -7.34
CA LEU A 25 -13.04 7.60 -7.10
C LEU A 25 -13.07 9.06 -6.61
N ASN A 26 -12.37 9.34 -5.51
CA ASN A 26 -12.17 10.71 -5.04
C ASN A 26 -10.93 11.31 -5.74
N LEU A 27 -11.17 12.17 -6.74
CA LEU A 27 -10.14 12.80 -7.58
C LEU A 27 -9.33 13.90 -6.90
N LYS A 28 -9.34 14.03 -5.56
CA LYS A 28 -8.28 14.79 -4.85
C LYS A 28 -6.89 14.11 -4.95
N VAL A 29 -6.73 13.12 -5.83
CA VAL A 29 -5.46 12.46 -6.16
C VAL A 29 -4.55 13.50 -6.81
N ARG A 30 -3.36 13.62 -6.22
CA ARG A 30 -2.24 14.42 -6.73
C ARG A 30 -1.76 13.74 -8.01
N SER A 31 -1.64 14.50 -9.10
CA SER A 31 -1.29 14.08 -10.47
C SER A 31 -2.44 13.52 -11.33
N VAL A 32 -2.59 14.09 -12.53
CA VAL A 32 -3.54 13.69 -13.58
C VAL A 32 -3.14 12.33 -14.15
N GLU A 33 -1.84 12.09 -14.22
CA GLU A 33 -1.20 10.88 -14.75
C GLU A 33 -1.58 9.65 -13.93
N ILE A 34 -1.56 9.75 -12.59
CA ILE A 34 -1.93 8.63 -11.70
C ILE A 34 -3.42 8.26 -11.87
N ALA A 35 -4.29 9.26 -12.03
CA ALA A 35 -5.72 9.02 -12.21
C ALA A 35 -6.02 8.43 -13.60
N THR A 36 -5.40 8.94 -14.66
CA THR A 36 -5.52 8.39 -16.03
C THR A 36 -5.03 6.94 -16.10
N GLU A 37 -3.87 6.65 -15.51
CA GLU A 37 -3.31 5.30 -15.44
C GLU A 37 -4.24 4.34 -14.69
N TYR A 38 -4.78 4.80 -13.57
CA TYR A 38 -5.76 4.05 -12.81
C TYR A 38 -7.05 3.77 -13.61
N PHE A 39 -7.55 4.74 -14.40
CA PHE A 39 -8.72 4.53 -15.26
C PHE A 39 -8.48 3.44 -16.30
N LYS A 40 -7.28 3.40 -16.89
CA LYS A 40 -6.87 2.37 -17.85
C LYS A 40 -6.85 0.99 -17.21
N ARG A 41 -6.19 0.82 -16.06
CA ARG A 41 -6.13 -0.47 -15.34
C ARG A 41 -7.48 -0.98 -14.88
N SER A 42 -8.41 -0.06 -14.59
CA SER A 42 -9.72 -0.40 -14.07
C SER A 42 -10.77 -0.60 -15.17
N ASN A 43 -10.34 -0.67 -16.44
CA ASN A 43 -11.19 -0.84 -17.63
C ASN A 43 -12.37 0.15 -17.68
N ILE A 44 -12.13 1.41 -17.29
CA ILE A 44 -13.18 2.43 -17.29
C ILE A 44 -13.49 2.86 -18.72
N THR A 45 -14.74 2.68 -19.14
CA THR A 45 -15.22 3.11 -20.46
C THR A 45 -15.84 4.51 -20.44
N TYR A 46 -16.45 4.89 -19.32
CA TYR A 46 -17.21 6.14 -19.18
C TYR A 46 -16.81 6.91 -17.93
N ILE A 47 -16.54 8.21 -18.08
CA ILE A 47 -16.32 9.13 -16.96
C ILE A 47 -17.57 9.97 -16.76
N ILE A 48 -18.27 9.75 -15.65
CA ILE A 48 -19.45 10.52 -15.27
C ILE A 48 -19.05 11.67 -14.34
N HIS A 49 -19.27 12.91 -14.76
CA HIS A 49 -18.75 14.07 -14.04
C HIS A 49 -19.73 15.23 -13.89
N ALA A 50 -19.49 16.08 -12.89
CA ALA A 50 -20.23 17.33 -12.73
C ALA A 50 -19.70 18.38 -13.72
N SER A 51 -20.53 19.36 -14.10
CA SER A 51 -20.17 20.42 -15.04
C SER A 51 -18.93 21.23 -14.63
N THR A 52 -18.61 21.27 -13.35
CA THR A 52 -17.45 21.97 -12.78
C THR A 52 -16.20 21.11 -12.63
N ALA A 53 -16.27 19.81 -12.93
CA ALA A 53 -15.13 18.93 -12.80
C ALA A 53 -14.13 19.16 -13.95
N PRO A 54 -12.82 19.26 -13.68
CA PRO A 54 -11.80 19.55 -14.69
C PRO A 54 -11.47 18.31 -15.54
N VAL A 55 -12.48 17.66 -16.14
CA VAL A 55 -12.27 16.41 -16.90
C VAL A 55 -11.47 16.58 -18.19
N ASP A 56 -11.35 17.81 -18.69
CA ASP A 56 -10.50 18.13 -19.84
C ASP A 56 -9.03 17.78 -19.64
N GLN A 57 -8.59 17.61 -18.38
CA GLN A 57 -7.23 17.17 -18.09
C GLN A 57 -7.01 15.67 -18.35
N PHE A 58 -8.10 14.88 -18.44
CA PHE A 58 -8.04 13.44 -18.70
C PHE A 58 -8.34 13.14 -20.18
N LYS A 59 -7.88 13.97 -21.13
CA LYS A 59 -8.13 13.70 -22.56
C LYS A 59 -7.33 12.49 -23.02
N ASP A 60 -8.02 11.38 -23.24
CA ASP A 60 -7.50 10.12 -23.77
C ASP A 60 -8.62 9.47 -24.62
N ASP A 61 -8.26 8.82 -25.73
CA ASP A 61 -9.23 8.25 -26.68
C ASP A 61 -9.96 7.01 -26.12
N ILE A 62 -9.51 6.49 -24.98
CA ILE A 62 -10.01 5.23 -24.39
C ILE A 62 -11.35 5.40 -23.64
N PHE A 63 -11.65 6.59 -23.12
CA PHE A 63 -12.83 6.78 -22.26
C PHE A 63 -13.69 7.99 -22.63
N GLN A 64 -15.01 7.80 -22.59
CA GLN A 64 -16.00 8.81 -22.97
C GLN A 64 -16.47 9.60 -21.73
N ALA A 65 -16.32 10.92 -21.76
CA ALA A 65 -16.78 11.79 -20.67
C ALA A 65 -18.24 12.22 -20.88
N HIS A 66 -19.09 11.92 -19.91
CA HIS A 66 -20.49 12.36 -19.89
C HIS A 66 -20.76 13.25 -18.67
N LYS A 67 -21.39 14.39 -18.94
CA LYS A 67 -21.87 15.29 -17.90
C LYS A 67 -23.12 14.69 -17.26
N ILE A 68 -23.20 14.77 -15.93
CA ILE A 68 -24.45 14.52 -15.22
C ILE A 68 -25.50 15.54 -15.64
N ILE A 69 -26.76 15.12 -15.66
CA ILE A 69 -27.90 15.98 -15.97
C ILE A 69 -28.30 16.72 -14.69
N ASP A 70 -28.54 18.03 -14.77
CA ASP A 70 -29.05 18.78 -13.62
C ASP A 70 -30.47 18.32 -13.28
N MET A 71 -30.81 18.23 -11.98
CA MET A 71 -32.13 17.73 -11.59
C MET A 71 -33.30 18.58 -12.12
N LYS A 72 -33.10 19.87 -12.38
CA LYS A 72 -34.13 20.72 -13.01
C LYS A 72 -34.41 20.30 -14.45
N GLU A 73 -33.37 19.87 -15.16
CA GLU A 73 -33.49 19.31 -16.50
C GLU A 73 -34.11 17.91 -16.46
N PHE A 74 -33.72 17.09 -15.48
CA PHE A 74 -34.31 15.76 -15.27
C PHE A 74 -35.82 15.79 -15.04
N GLN A 75 -36.33 16.79 -14.31
CA GLN A 75 -37.78 16.97 -14.09
C GLN A 75 -38.58 17.29 -15.36
N SER A 76 -37.90 17.71 -16.44
CA SER A 76 -38.53 18.01 -17.72
C SER A 76 -38.59 16.80 -18.67
N TYR A 77 -37.88 15.71 -18.34
CA TYR A 77 -37.88 14.48 -19.13
C TYR A 77 -39.21 13.72 -18.99
N LYS A 78 -39.81 13.34 -20.13
CA LYS A 78 -40.98 12.47 -20.16
C LYS A 78 -40.51 11.02 -20.35
N ILE A 79 -40.70 10.20 -19.33
CA ILE A 79 -40.37 8.77 -19.37
C ILE A 79 -41.46 8.04 -20.18
N SER A 80 -41.07 7.34 -21.24
CA SER A 80 -41.92 6.43 -22.00
C SER A 80 -41.83 5.00 -21.47
N GLU A 81 -42.77 4.12 -21.84
CA GLU A 81 -42.70 2.69 -21.46
C GLU A 81 -41.47 1.98 -22.07
N ASP A 82 -40.94 2.50 -23.19
CA ASP A 82 -39.74 1.98 -23.86
C ASP A 82 -38.42 2.37 -23.15
N ASP A 83 -38.47 3.33 -22.22
CA ASP A 83 -37.31 3.76 -21.41
C ASP A 83 -37.07 2.86 -20.17
N VAL A 84 -37.90 1.82 -19.99
CA VAL A 84 -37.76 0.86 -18.89
C VAL A 84 -36.73 -0.19 -19.27
N LEU A 85 -35.52 -0.04 -18.75
CA LEU A 85 -34.42 -1.00 -18.94
C LEU A 85 -34.83 -2.41 -18.48
N ALA A 86 -34.55 -3.39 -19.34
CA ALA A 86 -34.71 -4.80 -18.99
C ALA A 86 -33.84 -5.14 -17.78
N LYS A 87 -34.39 -5.88 -16.82
CA LYS A 87 -33.61 -6.37 -15.68
C LYS A 87 -32.65 -7.46 -16.19
N PRO A 88 -31.32 -7.31 -16.06
CA PRO A 88 -30.40 -8.39 -16.38
C PRO A 88 -30.65 -9.60 -15.47
N GLU A 89 -30.20 -10.79 -15.87
CA GLU A 89 -30.09 -11.92 -14.94
C GLU A 89 -29.09 -11.57 -13.84
N GLU A 90 -29.45 -11.77 -12.57
CA GLU A 90 -28.67 -11.30 -11.43
C GLU A 90 -28.18 -12.48 -10.58
N SER A 91 -26.86 -12.65 -10.48
CA SER A 91 -26.22 -13.55 -9.52
C SER A 91 -25.93 -12.82 -8.21
N GLY A 92 -25.88 -13.57 -7.10
CA GLY A 92 -25.46 -13.05 -5.81
C GLY A 92 -23.99 -12.59 -5.78
N ASP A 93 -23.17 -13.12 -6.67
CA ASP A 93 -21.73 -12.82 -6.75
C ASP A 93 -21.39 -11.69 -7.73
N ASP A 94 -22.39 -11.13 -8.42
CA ASP A 94 -22.16 -10.03 -9.35
C ASP A 94 -21.70 -8.78 -8.60
N THR A 95 -20.61 -8.18 -9.06
CA THR A 95 -20.14 -6.88 -8.60
C THR A 95 -21.09 -5.80 -9.11
N ILE A 96 -21.67 -5.01 -8.19
CA ILE A 96 -22.62 -3.94 -8.52
C ILE A 96 -22.02 -2.55 -8.39
N MET A 97 -20.91 -2.39 -7.67
CA MET A 97 -20.15 -1.16 -7.54
C MET A 97 -18.76 -1.43 -6.97
N ILE A 98 -17.85 -0.46 -7.11
CA ILE A 98 -16.51 -0.53 -6.56
C ILE A 98 -16.21 0.75 -5.79
N TYR A 99 -15.90 0.60 -4.50
CA TYR A 99 -15.35 1.67 -3.66
C TYR A 99 -13.82 1.59 -3.61
N HIS A 100 -13.18 2.67 -3.18
CA HIS A 100 -11.73 2.72 -3.02
C HIS A 100 -11.33 2.98 -1.58
N THR A 101 -10.37 2.21 -1.07
CA THR A 101 -9.65 2.59 0.15
C THR A 101 -8.52 3.53 -0.20
N SER A 102 -8.28 4.55 0.63
CA SER A 102 -7.20 5.53 0.40
C SER A 102 -5.80 4.95 0.66
N GLY A 103 -5.66 3.66 0.96
CA GLY A 103 -4.41 2.98 1.32
C GLY A 103 -3.69 3.67 2.48
N SER A 104 -3.97 3.29 3.74
CA SER A 104 -3.30 3.87 4.92
C SER A 104 -1.77 3.68 4.89
N THR A 105 -1.29 2.67 4.16
CA THR A 105 0.13 2.28 4.06
C THR A 105 0.78 2.62 2.71
N SER A 106 0.09 2.50 1.57
CA SER A 106 0.70 2.67 0.24
C SER A 106 0.34 3.97 -0.51
N GLY A 107 -0.62 4.76 -0.03
CA GLY A 107 -1.08 5.99 -0.68
C GLY A 107 -1.76 5.82 -2.05
N LYS A 108 -1.84 4.58 -2.58
CA LYS A 108 -2.53 4.23 -3.83
C LYS A 108 -3.96 3.74 -3.55
N PRO A 109 -4.99 4.20 -4.27
CA PRO A 109 -6.35 3.71 -4.12
C PRO A 109 -6.44 2.20 -4.40
N LYS A 110 -6.97 1.40 -3.47
CA LYS A 110 -7.22 -0.03 -3.69
C LYS A 110 -8.71 -0.28 -3.94
N PRO A 111 -9.10 -1.03 -4.99
CA PRO A 111 -10.50 -1.31 -5.28
C PRO A 111 -11.08 -2.28 -4.26
N VAL A 112 -12.33 -2.03 -3.88
CA VAL A 112 -13.15 -2.87 -2.99
C VAL A 112 -14.44 -3.20 -3.74
N PRO A 113 -14.50 -4.37 -4.41
CA PRO A 113 -15.68 -4.80 -5.15
C PRO A 113 -16.84 -5.13 -4.21
N TYR A 114 -18.01 -4.58 -4.49
CA TYR A 114 -19.24 -4.87 -3.75
C TYR A 114 -20.11 -5.79 -4.57
N ILE A 115 -20.23 -7.01 -4.06
CA ILE A 115 -21.11 -8.02 -4.66
C ILE A 115 -22.51 -7.95 -4.10
N ARG A 116 -23.48 -8.35 -4.91
CA ARG A 116 -24.92 -8.24 -4.60
C ARG A 116 -25.30 -8.89 -3.26
N LYS A 117 -24.81 -10.10 -2.98
CA LYS A 117 -25.09 -10.82 -1.72
C LYS A 117 -24.59 -10.06 -0.50
N TRP A 118 -23.41 -9.44 -0.61
CA TRP A 118 -22.82 -8.62 0.45
C TRP A 118 -23.65 -7.35 0.70
N VAL A 119 -24.10 -6.70 -0.37
CA VAL A 119 -24.96 -5.50 -0.29
C VAL A 119 -26.31 -5.84 0.36
N ASP A 120 -26.92 -6.94 -0.06
CA ASP A 120 -28.18 -7.42 0.52
C ASP A 120 -28.01 -7.75 2.01
N ALA A 121 -26.96 -8.48 2.39
CA ALA A 121 -26.68 -8.80 3.79
C ALA A 121 -26.48 -7.53 4.64
N ASN A 122 -25.69 -6.57 4.15
CA ASN A 122 -25.46 -5.30 4.86
C ASN A 122 -26.73 -4.47 5.02
N SER A 123 -27.64 -4.48 4.04
CA SER A 123 -28.96 -3.83 4.15
C SER A 123 -29.87 -4.48 5.22
N ARG A 124 -29.62 -5.76 5.55
CA ARG A 124 -30.42 -6.53 6.51
C ARG A 124 -29.86 -6.49 7.94
N LYS A 125 -28.60 -6.09 8.14
CA LYS A 125 -28.00 -5.93 9.48
C LYS A 125 -28.85 -5.01 10.35
N ARG A 126 -29.05 -5.40 11.61
CA ARG A 126 -29.79 -4.59 12.61
C ARG A 126 -28.82 -3.87 13.55
N THR A 127 -28.74 -2.56 13.39
CA THR A 127 -28.07 -1.64 14.33
C THR A 127 -29.11 -1.15 15.34
N HIS A 128 -29.04 -1.67 16.58
CA HIS A 128 -30.00 -1.31 17.63
C HIS A 128 -29.89 0.18 17.97
N GLY A 129 -31.03 0.89 18.08
CA GLY A 129 -31.09 2.30 18.47
C GLY A 129 -31.39 3.28 17.32
N ILE A 130 -31.37 2.81 16.07
CA ILE A 130 -31.84 3.58 14.91
C ILE A 130 -33.37 3.41 14.83
N ALA A 131 -34.11 4.47 15.16
CA ALA A 131 -35.55 4.38 15.45
C ALA A 131 -36.37 3.86 14.26
N ASP A 132 -37.20 2.84 14.52
CA ASP A 132 -38.21 2.36 13.57
C ASP A 132 -39.16 3.53 13.18
N GLY A 133 -38.99 4.07 11.98
CA GLY A 133 -40.02 4.84 11.27
C GLY A 133 -40.14 6.36 11.49
N LYS A 134 -39.20 7.05 12.16
CA LYS A 134 -39.25 8.53 12.35
C LYS A 134 -37.89 9.24 12.35
N GLU A 135 -36.90 8.72 11.66
CA GLU A 135 -35.57 9.33 11.64
C GLU A 135 -35.48 10.45 10.59
N ILE A 136 -34.94 11.60 11.00
CA ILE A 136 -34.47 12.67 10.14
C ILE A 136 -32.99 12.85 10.46
N GLY A 137 -32.15 12.15 9.72
CA GLY A 137 -30.72 12.00 9.97
C GLY A 137 -29.90 12.96 9.12
N ILE A 138 -29.01 13.72 9.75
CA ILE A 138 -27.97 14.47 9.05
C ILE A 138 -26.88 13.48 8.63
N GLY A 139 -26.59 13.43 7.33
CA GLY A 139 -25.59 12.53 6.76
C GLY A 139 -24.17 12.79 7.29
N VAL A 140 -23.36 11.73 7.30
CA VAL A 140 -21.94 11.76 7.71
C VAL A 140 -21.12 12.63 6.77
N ASN A 141 -21.32 12.39 5.47
CA ASN A 141 -20.50 12.88 4.38
C ASN A 141 -21.29 12.68 3.06
N GLY A 142 -20.64 12.83 1.91
CA GLY A 142 -21.22 12.49 0.62
C GLY A 142 -21.21 10.99 0.33
N ILE A 143 -22.07 10.57 -0.61
CA ILE A 143 -22.21 9.18 -1.09
C ILE A 143 -20.91 8.59 -1.66
N ILE A 144 -19.95 9.46 -2.00
CA ILE A 144 -18.60 9.06 -2.42
C ILE A 144 -17.80 8.38 -1.29
N HIS A 145 -18.20 8.58 -0.03
CA HIS A 145 -17.65 7.88 1.11
C HIS A 145 -18.56 6.72 1.51
N LEU A 146 -17.95 5.56 1.75
CA LEU A 146 -18.70 4.38 2.17
C LEU A 146 -19.55 4.63 3.41
N SER A 147 -19.05 5.35 4.41
CA SER A 147 -19.79 5.58 5.64
C SER A 147 -21.18 6.13 5.36
N GLN A 148 -21.32 7.03 4.38
CA GLN A 148 -22.62 7.51 3.93
C GLN A 148 -23.42 6.44 3.21
N PHE A 149 -22.82 5.67 2.30
CA PHE A 149 -23.50 4.58 1.58
C PHE A 149 -24.04 3.50 2.52
N ALA A 150 -23.22 3.03 3.45
CA ALA A 150 -23.60 2.04 4.46
C ALA A 150 -24.72 2.55 5.38
N CYS A 151 -24.64 3.82 5.82
CA CYS A 151 -25.71 4.43 6.62
C CYS A 151 -27.01 4.61 5.81
N SER A 152 -26.90 4.86 4.49
CA SER A 152 -28.06 5.06 3.62
C SER A 152 -28.96 3.83 3.54
N PHE A 153 -28.41 2.61 3.65
CA PHE A 153 -29.24 1.39 3.71
C PHE A 153 -30.23 1.41 4.86
N GLN A 154 -29.77 1.80 6.05
CA GLN A 154 -30.63 1.87 7.25
C GLN A 154 -31.65 2.99 7.11
N GLN A 155 -31.21 4.14 6.61
CA GLN A 155 -32.06 5.31 6.42
C GLN A 155 -33.19 5.00 5.42
N PHE A 156 -32.89 4.40 4.27
CA PHE A 156 -33.92 4.06 3.28
C PHE A 156 -34.87 2.97 3.78
N LYS A 157 -34.35 1.92 4.43
CA LYS A 157 -35.17 0.82 4.95
C LYS A 157 -36.16 1.26 6.02
N ASN A 158 -35.76 2.21 6.87
CA ASN A 158 -36.59 2.69 7.97
C ASN A 158 -37.51 3.86 7.55
N SER A 159 -37.65 4.14 6.25
CA SER A 159 -38.37 5.31 5.73
C SER A 159 -37.88 6.63 6.37
N ALA A 160 -36.59 6.71 6.68
CA ALA A 160 -35.95 7.89 7.25
C ALA A 160 -35.72 8.96 6.18
N CYS A 161 -35.65 10.21 6.62
CA CYS A 161 -35.22 11.34 5.79
C CYS A 161 -33.72 11.58 5.97
N LEU A 162 -32.97 11.58 4.86
CA LEU A 162 -31.56 11.95 4.84
C LEU A 162 -31.44 13.46 4.54
N VAL A 163 -30.85 14.19 5.48
CA VAL A 163 -30.48 15.60 5.32
C VAL A 163 -29.03 15.67 4.88
N LEU A 164 -28.80 16.16 3.66
CA LEU A 164 -27.47 16.33 3.08
C LEU A 164 -26.91 17.73 3.34
N MET A 165 -25.66 17.79 3.81
CA MET A 165 -24.91 19.04 3.91
C MET A 165 -24.05 19.21 2.64
N PRO A 166 -24.14 20.35 1.93
CA PRO A 166 -23.45 20.57 0.66
C PRO A 166 -21.93 20.79 0.78
N TRP A 167 -21.39 20.87 1.99
CA TRP A 167 -19.95 20.89 2.29
C TRP A 167 -19.68 20.12 3.58
N LEU A 168 -18.42 19.68 3.73
CA LEU A 168 -18.00 18.85 4.87
C LEU A 168 -17.54 19.64 6.09
N ASP A 169 -17.04 20.86 5.88
CA ASP A 169 -16.44 21.67 6.92
C ASP A 169 -17.44 22.72 7.45
N PHE A 170 -18.62 22.25 7.86
CA PHE A 170 -19.66 23.16 8.34
C PHE A 170 -19.38 23.62 9.77
N THR A 171 -19.79 24.85 10.07
CA THR A 171 -19.63 25.44 11.42
C THR A 171 -20.67 24.91 12.39
N GLY A 172 -20.44 25.05 13.70
CA GLY A 172 -21.47 24.75 14.70
C GLY A 172 -22.77 25.53 14.48
N SER A 173 -22.69 26.79 14.05
CA SER A 173 -23.88 27.61 13.72
C SER A 173 -24.70 27.03 12.57
N GLU A 174 -24.04 26.50 11.53
CA GLU A 174 -24.70 25.85 10.40
C GLU A 174 -25.33 24.53 10.84
N LEU A 175 -24.65 23.75 11.68
CA LEU A 175 -25.19 22.53 12.26
C LEU A 175 -26.46 22.81 13.09
N VAL A 176 -26.45 23.83 13.95
CA VAL A 176 -27.62 24.29 14.71
C VAL A 176 -28.78 24.63 13.78
N GLN A 177 -28.52 25.42 12.74
CA GLN A 177 -29.55 25.81 11.79
C GLN A 177 -30.14 24.61 11.04
N THR A 178 -29.30 23.66 10.62
CA THR A 178 -29.73 22.44 9.94
C THR A 178 -30.59 21.58 10.85
N ILE A 179 -30.16 21.35 12.10
CA ILE A 179 -30.93 20.60 13.10
C ILE A 179 -32.33 21.20 13.26
N ARG A 180 -32.43 22.53 13.40
CA ARG A 180 -33.71 23.20 13.60
C ARG A 180 -34.58 23.25 12.35
N LYS A 181 -34.03 23.66 11.20
CA LYS A 181 -34.78 23.83 9.95
C LYS A 181 -35.31 22.50 9.43
N CYS A 182 -34.49 21.46 9.46
CA CYS A 182 -34.87 20.14 8.99
C CYS A 182 -35.59 19.32 10.06
N LYS A 183 -35.63 19.79 11.31
CA LYS A 183 -36.09 19.03 12.49
C LYS A 183 -35.33 17.70 12.61
N ALA A 184 -34.03 17.75 12.34
CA ALA A 184 -33.18 16.57 12.42
C ALA A 184 -33.14 16.07 13.86
N ASN A 185 -33.18 14.74 14.02
CA ASN A 185 -33.16 14.07 15.31
C ASN A 185 -32.03 13.05 15.42
N VAL A 186 -31.24 12.85 14.36
CA VAL A 186 -30.03 12.04 14.38
C VAL A 186 -28.93 12.78 13.64
N LEU A 187 -27.70 12.71 14.16
CA LEU A 187 -26.50 13.16 13.46
C LEU A 187 -25.57 11.96 13.30
N TYR A 188 -25.18 11.67 12.07
CA TYR A 188 -24.07 10.76 11.81
C TYR A 188 -22.83 11.61 11.48
N GLN A 189 -21.67 11.29 12.04
CA GLN A 189 -20.48 12.11 11.84
C GLN A 189 -19.16 11.31 11.92
N LEU A 190 -18.14 11.74 11.20
CA LEU A 190 -16.78 11.25 11.37
C LEU A 190 -16.18 11.79 12.66
N THR A 191 -15.47 10.94 13.40
CA THR A 191 -14.89 11.29 14.70
C THR A 191 -14.11 12.61 14.73
N PRO A 192 -13.26 12.98 13.74
CA PRO A 192 -12.54 14.26 13.78
C PRO A 192 -13.45 15.48 13.72
N LEU A 193 -14.52 15.42 12.91
CA LEU A 193 -15.49 16.52 12.77
C LEU A 193 -16.39 16.61 14.01
N LEU A 194 -16.79 15.46 14.56
CA LEU A 194 -17.54 15.41 15.82
C LEU A 194 -16.71 15.98 16.97
N GLY A 195 -15.45 15.60 17.10
CA GLY A 195 -14.55 16.12 18.14
C GLY A 195 -14.44 17.64 18.09
N ARG A 196 -14.36 18.22 16.88
CA ARG A 196 -14.40 19.69 16.72
C ARG A 196 -15.73 20.28 17.18
N ALA A 197 -16.85 19.72 16.75
CA ALA A 197 -18.17 20.22 17.14
C ALA A 197 -18.42 20.12 18.65
N LEU A 198 -17.93 19.07 19.31
CA LEU A 198 -18.02 18.92 20.77
C LEU A 198 -17.16 19.97 21.50
N ARG A 199 -15.92 20.22 21.03
CA ARG A 199 -15.07 21.27 21.59
C ARG A 199 -15.66 22.67 21.41
N GLU A 200 -16.28 22.95 20.26
CA GLU A 200 -17.03 24.19 20.06
C GLU A 200 -18.21 24.28 21.05
N ALA A 201 -18.97 23.19 21.22
CA ALA A 201 -20.13 23.13 22.10
C ALA A 201 -19.80 23.35 23.60
N MET A 202 -18.53 23.14 24.00
CA MET A 202 -18.06 23.46 25.36
C MET A 202 -18.15 24.95 25.68
N THR A 203 -18.07 25.81 24.65
CA THR A 203 -18.14 27.28 24.78
C THR A 203 -19.33 27.90 24.06
N ASN A 204 -20.07 27.11 23.28
CA ASN A 204 -21.25 27.51 22.52
C ASN A 204 -22.51 26.80 23.03
N ASP A 205 -23.27 27.48 23.90
CA ASP A 205 -24.50 26.93 24.50
C ASP A 205 -25.57 26.56 23.46
N GLU A 206 -25.64 27.30 22.35
CA GLU A 206 -26.64 27.06 21.32
C GLU A 206 -26.38 25.73 20.60
N LEU A 207 -25.11 25.46 20.28
CA LEU A 207 -24.67 24.20 19.70
C LEU A 207 -24.85 23.03 20.68
N LYS A 208 -24.49 23.22 21.95
CA LYS A 208 -24.72 22.21 23.00
C LYS A 208 -26.20 21.82 23.09
N VAL A 209 -27.10 22.80 23.13
CA VAL A 209 -28.56 22.55 23.18
C VAL A 209 -29.04 21.83 21.92
N ALA A 210 -28.53 22.21 20.74
CA ALA A 210 -28.88 21.54 19.49
C ALA A 210 -28.40 20.07 19.46
N LEU A 211 -27.17 19.79 19.85
CA LEU A 211 -26.64 18.41 19.92
C LEU A 211 -27.39 17.56 20.94
N LYS A 212 -27.73 18.12 22.10
CA LYS A 212 -28.53 17.47 23.14
C LYS A 212 -29.97 17.17 22.68
N SER A 213 -30.50 17.93 21.74
CA SER A 213 -31.87 17.73 21.23
C SER A 213 -32.01 16.53 20.29
N LEU A 214 -30.89 15.98 19.82
CA LEU A 214 -30.88 14.78 18.98
C LEU A 214 -31.15 13.53 19.82
N ASN A 215 -31.83 12.55 19.23
CA ASN A 215 -32.01 11.22 19.83
C ASN A 215 -30.67 10.55 20.09
N PHE A 216 -29.74 10.67 19.13
CA PHE A 216 -28.34 10.29 19.28
C PHE A 216 -27.45 10.94 18.21
N VAL A 217 -26.16 10.99 18.53
CA VAL A 217 -25.07 11.34 17.63
C VAL A 217 -24.24 10.08 17.40
N ALA A 218 -24.32 9.53 16.20
CA ALA A 218 -23.54 8.38 15.77
C ALA A 218 -22.19 8.81 15.20
N PHE A 219 -21.11 8.13 15.57
CA PHE A 219 -19.79 8.41 15.08
C PHE A 219 -19.01 7.17 14.67
N ALA A 220 -18.09 7.33 13.72
CA ALA A 220 -17.31 6.25 13.15
C ALA A 220 -15.97 6.73 12.56
N GLY A 221 -15.13 5.77 12.19
CA GLY A 221 -13.92 5.98 11.38
C GLY A 221 -12.64 6.26 12.17
N ALA A 222 -12.74 6.54 13.48
CA ALA A 222 -11.65 6.59 14.45
C ALA A 222 -12.20 6.57 15.89
N ALA A 223 -11.35 6.34 16.88
CA ALA A 223 -11.71 6.48 18.29
C ALA A 223 -11.92 7.95 18.68
N LEU A 224 -13.01 8.25 19.41
CA LEU A 224 -13.26 9.58 19.97
C LEU A 224 -12.47 9.72 21.28
N GLY A 225 -11.84 10.87 21.49
CA GLY A 225 -11.10 11.16 22.72
C GLY A 225 -11.97 11.03 23.96
N ASP A 226 -11.38 10.49 25.04
CA ASP A 226 -12.10 10.26 26.30
C ASP A 226 -12.69 11.57 26.86
N SER A 227 -11.95 12.68 26.74
CA SER A 227 -12.37 13.99 27.26
C SER A 227 -13.64 14.52 26.59
N GLU A 228 -13.74 14.45 25.26
CA GLU A 228 -14.92 14.87 24.51
C GLU A 228 -16.09 13.92 24.76
N ARG A 229 -15.82 12.62 24.85
CA ARG A 229 -16.83 11.59 25.12
C ARG A 229 -17.46 11.77 26.49
N GLU A 230 -16.65 11.93 27.54
CA GLU A 230 -17.10 12.14 28.91
C GLU A 230 -17.91 13.44 29.03
N TRP A 231 -17.38 14.55 28.50
CA TRP A 231 -18.09 15.82 28.50
C TRP A 231 -19.45 15.74 27.80
N ALA A 232 -19.54 15.04 26.66
CA ALA A 232 -20.79 14.86 25.94
C ALA A 232 -21.82 14.09 26.78
N LEU A 233 -21.39 13.00 27.43
CA LEU A 233 -22.25 12.18 28.30
C LEU A 233 -22.74 12.97 29.52
N GLU A 234 -21.85 13.73 30.18
CA GLU A 234 -22.19 14.59 31.32
C GLU A 234 -23.24 15.66 30.96
N ASN A 235 -23.20 16.15 29.73
CA ASN A 235 -24.14 17.16 29.23
C ASN A 235 -25.43 16.55 28.63
N GLY A 236 -25.56 15.22 28.65
CA GLY A 236 -26.73 14.48 28.19
C GLY A 236 -26.82 14.32 26.67
N ILE A 237 -25.70 14.44 25.96
CA ILE A 237 -25.61 14.15 24.52
C ILE A 237 -25.45 12.64 24.35
N GLN A 238 -26.42 12.01 23.69
CA GLN A 238 -26.44 10.56 23.48
C GLN A 238 -25.47 10.17 22.37
N LEU A 239 -24.40 9.46 22.69
CA LEU A 239 -23.38 9.03 21.72
C LEU A 239 -23.57 7.56 21.31
N LYS A 240 -23.39 7.26 20.02
CA LYS A 240 -23.34 5.90 19.47
C LYS A 240 -22.07 5.68 18.66
N ASN A 241 -21.19 4.82 19.12
CA ASN A 241 -20.00 4.43 18.39
C ASN A 241 -20.33 3.32 17.39
N ILE A 242 -19.94 3.52 16.14
CA ILE A 242 -20.12 2.56 15.06
C ILE A 242 -18.74 2.16 14.56
N TYR A 243 -18.44 0.87 14.65
CA TYR A 243 -17.27 0.27 14.04
C TYR A 243 -17.65 -0.46 12.75
N GLY A 244 -16.89 -0.17 11.70
CA GLY A 244 -17.11 -0.68 10.37
C GLY A 244 -15.91 -0.42 9.47
N SER A 245 -15.80 -1.19 8.39
CA SER A 245 -14.69 -1.14 7.43
C SER A 245 -15.19 -0.95 6.01
N THR A 246 -14.26 -0.76 5.06
CA THR A 246 -14.65 -0.63 3.66
C THR A 246 -15.17 -1.94 3.08
N GLU A 247 -14.62 -3.02 3.59
CA GLU A 247 -14.76 -4.38 3.13
C GLU A 247 -16.01 -5.05 3.72
N LEU A 248 -16.42 -4.68 4.94
CA LEU A 248 -17.51 -5.36 5.66
C LEU A 248 -18.71 -4.46 5.99
N GLY A 249 -18.65 -3.17 5.71
CA GLY A 249 -19.70 -2.22 6.08
C GLY A 249 -19.77 -2.04 7.59
N VAL A 250 -20.97 -2.00 8.17
CA VAL A 250 -21.14 -1.86 9.63
C VAL A 250 -21.03 -3.24 10.28
N ILE A 251 -20.16 -3.36 11.29
CA ILE A 251 -19.83 -4.63 11.95
C ILE A 251 -20.28 -4.61 13.41
N MET A 252 -19.96 -3.53 14.13
CA MET A 252 -20.28 -3.39 15.56
C MET A 252 -20.85 -2.02 15.88
N ILE A 253 -21.67 -1.96 16.92
CA ILE A 253 -22.27 -0.73 17.42
C ILE A 253 -22.31 -0.73 18.95
N SER A 254 -22.13 0.44 19.56
CA SER A 254 -22.26 0.59 21.00
C SER A 254 -23.72 0.61 21.48
N LYS A 255 -23.96 0.10 22.68
CA LYS A 255 -25.24 0.26 23.39
C LYS A 255 -25.21 1.55 24.20
N ASP A 256 -25.28 1.46 25.52
CA ASP A 256 -25.40 2.62 26.42
C ASP A 256 -24.03 3.26 26.67
N ASN A 257 -22.98 2.44 26.77
CA ASN A 257 -21.61 2.93 26.86
C ASN A 257 -20.99 3.06 25.46
N PRO A 258 -20.70 4.28 24.95
CA PRO A 258 -20.11 4.48 23.63
C PRO A 258 -18.68 3.93 23.49
N ALA A 259 -18.01 3.55 24.58
CA ALA A 259 -16.70 2.90 24.54
C ALA A 259 -16.77 1.41 24.17
N ILE A 260 -17.89 0.74 24.42
CA ILE A 260 -18.02 -0.71 24.28
C ILE A 260 -18.86 -1.03 23.03
N LEU A 261 -18.23 -1.71 22.08
CA LEU A 261 -18.81 -2.13 20.81
C LEU A 261 -19.35 -3.56 20.91
N HIS A 262 -20.47 -3.81 20.24
CA HIS A 262 -21.04 -5.15 20.12
C HIS A 262 -21.32 -5.51 18.66
N PRO A 263 -21.08 -6.77 18.24
CA PRO A 263 -21.51 -7.27 16.94
C PRO A 263 -22.97 -6.96 16.64
N VAL A 264 -23.22 -6.45 15.43
CA VAL A 264 -24.58 -6.29 14.91
C VAL A 264 -25.24 -7.65 14.70
N LYS A 265 -26.57 -7.68 14.69
CA LYS A 265 -27.33 -8.93 14.59
C LYS A 265 -27.91 -9.13 13.18
N LEU A 266 -27.60 -10.28 12.58
CA LEU A 266 -28.25 -10.85 11.41
C LEU A 266 -28.01 -12.38 11.42
N ARG A 267 -29.02 -13.17 11.05
CA ARG A 267 -28.85 -14.62 10.96
C ARG A 267 -27.83 -14.95 9.86
N GLY A 268 -26.83 -15.76 10.20
CA GLY A 268 -25.77 -16.16 9.28
C GLY A 268 -24.52 -15.28 9.30
N LEU A 269 -24.40 -14.30 10.21
CA LEU A 269 -23.12 -13.63 10.46
C LEU A 269 -22.18 -14.58 11.21
N VAL A 270 -20.93 -14.66 10.78
CA VAL A 270 -19.89 -15.51 11.38
C VAL A 270 -18.63 -14.68 11.60
N TYR A 271 -18.56 -14.04 12.77
CA TYR A 271 -17.44 -13.22 13.23
C TYR A 271 -16.68 -13.97 14.31
N ASN A 272 -15.38 -14.19 14.08
CA ASN A 272 -14.49 -14.87 15.00
C ASN A 272 -13.54 -13.84 15.62
N PHE A 273 -13.33 -13.93 16.93
CA PHE A 273 -12.37 -13.09 17.65
C PHE A 273 -11.20 -13.98 18.10
N ILE A 274 -10.09 -13.91 17.36
CA ILE A 274 -8.96 -14.83 17.47
C ILE A 274 -7.84 -14.19 18.30
N SER A 275 -7.29 -14.93 19.26
CA SER A 275 -6.13 -14.49 20.06
C SER A 275 -4.92 -14.23 19.17
N GLN A 276 -4.18 -13.17 19.46
CA GLN A 276 -2.87 -12.95 18.84
C GLN A 276 -1.71 -13.44 19.71
N ASP A 277 -1.98 -13.88 20.94
CA ASP A 277 -1.00 -14.51 21.81
C ASP A 277 -0.83 -15.99 21.41
N ALA A 278 0.24 -16.28 20.67
CA ALA A 278 0.76 -17.63 20.51
C ALA A 278 1.61 -17.98 21.75
N ASP A 279 1.50 -19.21 22.23
CA ASP A 279 2.34 -19.85 23.26
C ASP A 279 2.29 -19.31 24.70
N LEU A 280 1.22 -19.63 25.43
CA LEU A 280 1.28 -19.74 26.89
C LEU A 280 0.64 -21.06 27.35
N ASP A 281 1.46 -22.11 27.31
CA ASP A 281 1.22 -23.38 28.01
C ASP A 281 1.34 -23.17 29.52
N SER A 282 0.26 -22.73 30.17
CA SER A 282 -0.02 -23.18 31.55
C SER A 282 -1.48 -22.93 31.94
N GLU A 283 -2.12 -23.96 32.48
CA GLU A 283 -3.46 -23.93 33.10
C GLU A 283 -3.57 -23.01 34.34
N ALA A 284 -2.54 -22.21 34.66
CA ALA A 284 -2.50 -21.38 35.87
C ALA A 284 -3.00 -19.92 35.68
N GLU A 285 -3.28 -19.46 34.46
CA GLU A 285 -3.73 -18.07 34.20
C GLU A 285 -5.19 -17.92 33.72
N ILE A 286 -6.06 -18.87 34.09
CA ILE A 286 -7.51 -18.80 33.81
C ILE A 286 -8.23 -17.65 34.57
N THR A 287 -7.52 -16.84 35.38
CA THR A 287 -8.11 -15.78 36.22
C THR A 287 -7.76 -14.33 35.81
N LYS A 288 -7.12 -14.07 34.65
CA LYS A 288 -6.89 -12.70 34.12
C LYS A 288 -7.59 -12.43 32.79
N LEU A 289 -8.92 -12.51 32.79
CA LEU A 289 -9.81 -12.24 31.65
C LEU A 289 -9.92 -10.75 31.22
N ARG A 290 -8.93 -9.89 31.48
CA ARG A 290 -9.02 -8.44 31.20
C ARG A 290 -8.02 -7.86 30.20
N ASN A 291 -7.03 -8.62 29.72
CA ASN A 291 -5.94 -8.04 28.91
C ASN A 291 -5.66 -8.77 27.58
N ARG A 292 -6.53 -9.69 27.14
CA ARG A 292 -6.26 -10.45 25.90
C ARG A 292 -6.74 -9.68 24.68
N LEU A 293 -5.80 -9.33 23.81
CA LEU A 293 -6.09 -8.73 22.52
C LEU A 293 -6.57 -9.81 21.54
N VAL A 294 -7.67 -9.52 20.86
CA VAL A 294 -8.28 -10.40 19.87
C VAL A 294 -8.43 -9.68 18.53
N GLU A 295 -8.12 -10.37 17.44
CA GLU A 295 -8.39 -9.89 16.09
C GLU A 295 -9.78 -10.33 15.64
N LEU A 296 -10.51 -9.43 14.99
CA LEU A 296 -11.74 -9.80 14.29
C LEU A 296 -11.42 -10.45 12.92
N VAL A 297 -11.83 -11.69 12.73
CA VAL A 297 -11.72 -12.45 11.47
C VAL A 297 -13.11 -12.90 11.02
N VAL A 298 -13.43 -12.70 9.75
CA VAL A 298 -14.73 -13.08 9.17
C VAL A 298 -14.58 -14.35 8.34
N SER A 299 -15.47 -15.31 8.61
CA SER A 299 -15.47 -16.61 7.91
C SER A 299 -16.12 -16.52 6.53
N PRO A 300 -15.67 -17.31 5.52
CA PRO A 300 -16.31 -17.46 4.21
C PRO A 300 -17.80 -17.84 4.27
N SER A 301 -18.23 -18.45 5.38
CA SER A 301 -19.61 -18.84 5.62
C SER A 301 -20.52 -17.67 6.07
N SER A 302 -19.93 -16.51 6.38
CA SER A 302 -20.69 -15.33 6.80
C SER A 302 -21.53 -14.78 5.64
N VAL A 303 -22.77 -14.40 5.89
CA VAL A 303 -23.66 -13.85 4.85
C VAL A 303 -23.19 -12.50 4.31
N ASP A 304 -22.38 -11.76 5.07
CA ASP A 304 -21.76 -10.50 4.69
C ASP A 304 -20.28 -10.65 4.31
N PHE A 305 -19.87 -11.85 3.92
CA PHE A 305 -18.49 -12.12 3.52
C PHE A 305 -18.10 -11.25 2.31
N PRO A 306 -16.93 -10.58 2.34
CA PRO A 306 -16.51 -9.67 1.29
C PRO A 306 -16.15 -10.42 0.00
N HIS A 307 -15.87 -9.66 -1.06
CA HIS A 307 -15.37 -10.23 -2.31
C HIS A 307 -14.05 -11.00 -2.06
N HIS A 308 -13.90 -12.17 -2.69
CA HIS A 308 -12.78 -13.09 -2.45
C HIS A 308 -11.40 -12.46 -2.69
N SER A 309 -11.31 -11.45 -3.55
CA SER A 309 -10.07 -10.69 -3.80
C SER A 309 -9.54 -9.93 -2.59
N LEU A 310 -10.31 -9.86 -1.50
CA LEU A 310 -9.95 -9.16 -0.26
C LEU A 310 -9.52 -10.14 0.84
N CYS A 311 -9.65 -11.45 0.61
CA CYS A 311 -9.39 -12.48 1.59
C CYS A 311 -7.93 -12.90 1.59
N ASP A 312 -7.49 -13.49 2.71
CA ASP A 312 -6.17 -14.08 2.81
C ASP A 312 -6.08 -15.29 1.86
N ALA A 313 -4.99 -15.38 1.11
CA ALA A 313 -4.81 -16.42 0.10
C ALA A 313 -4.59 -17.82 0.71
N VAL A 314 -4.15 -17.88 1.97
CA VAL A 314 -3.78 -19.14 2.63
C VAL A 314 -5.01 -19.81 3.23
N ASP A 315 -5.77 -19.09 4.04
CA ASP A 315 -6.92 -19.67 4.77
C ASP A 315 -8.28 -19.29 4.19
N GLY A 316 -8.30 -18.39 3.20
CA GLY A 316 -9.51 -17.91 2.54
C GLY A 316 -10.39 -17.03 3.42
N GLN A 317 -9.98 -16.69 4.65
CA GLN A 317 -10.74 -15.83 5.56
C GLN A 317 -10.48 -14.35 5.31
N PHE A 318 -11.37 -13.50 5.81
CA PHE A 318 -11.14 -12.06 5.79
C PHE A 318 -10.62 -11.60 7.15
N HIS A 319 -9.33 -11.26 7.19
CA HIS A 319 -8.65 -10.70 8.35
C HIS A 319 -8.81 -9.18 8.36
N THR A 320 -9.52 -8.65 9.37
CA THR A 320 -9.66 -7.18 9.51
C THR A 320 -8.33 -6.53 9.87
N ARG A 321 -7.42 -7.29 10.51
CA ARG A 321 -6.21 -6.77 11.15
C ARG A 321 -6.53 -5.71 12.22
N ASP A 322 -7.77 -5.68 12.73
CA ASP A 322 -8.21 -4.78 13.79
C ASP A 322 -8.22 -5.53 15.13
N LEU A 323 -7.56 -4.95 16.13
CA LEU A 323 -7.40 -5.51 17.45
C LEU A 323 -8.42 -4.93 18.42
N PHE A 324 -8.96 -5.80 19.26
CA PHE A 324 -9.95 -5.50 20.26
C PHE A 324 -9.57 -6.11 21.60
N GLU A 325 -10.02 -5.48 22.67
CA GLU A 325 -10.03 -6.06 24.01
C GLU A 325 -11.47 -6.43 24.37
N GLU A 326 -11.71 -7.69 24.72
CA GLU A 326 -13.02 -8.11 25.24
C GLU A 326 -13.13 -7.71 26.71
N VAL A 327 -13.96 -6.70 26.99
CA VAL A 327 -14.14 -6.15 28.35
C VAL A 327 -15.38 -6.71 29.06
N GLU A 328 -16.31 -7.27 28.29
CA GLU A 328 -17.49 -7.99 28.76
C GLU A 328 -17.93 -9.01 27.68
N PRO A 329 -18.78 -10.01 27.98
CA PRO A 329 -19.15 -11.04 27.01
C PRO A 329 -19.74 -10.45 25.71
N ASN A 330 -19.06 -10.68 24.58
CA ASN A 330 -19.36 -10.06 23.27
C ASN A 330 -19.29 -8.52 23.24
N GLY A 331 -18.56 -7.91 24.17
CA GLY A 331 -18.36 -6.47 24.30
C GLY A 331 -16.88 -6.11 24.18
N PHE A 332 -16.57 -5.31 23.17
CA PHE A 332 -15.22 -5.07 22.70
C PHE A 332 -14.86 -3.59 22.76
N VAL A 333 -13.64 -3.30 23.19
CA VAL A 333 -13.01 -1.97 23.05
C VAL A 333 -12.00 -2.06 21.92
N TYR A 334 -12.09 -1.14 20.95
CA TYR A 334 -11.13 -1.08 19.85
C TYR A 334 -9.75 -0.61 20.35
N ARG A 335 -8.70 -1.34 19.99
CA ARG A 335 -7.31 -1.08 20.41
C ARG A 335 -6.38 -0.67 19.26
N GLY A 336 -6.86 -0.64 18.03
CA GLY A 336 -6.07 -0.21 16.87
C GLY A 336 -5.90 -1.31 15.83
N ARG A 337 -5.04 -1.05 14.83
CA ARG A 337 -4.70 -2.05 13.82
C ARG A 337 -3.44 -2.81 14.22
N LEU A 338 -3.40 -4.10 13.87
CA LEU A 338 -2.19 -4.91 13.93
C LEU A 338 -1.05 -4.27 13.11
N ASP A 339 -1.39 -3.63 11.98
CA ASP A 339 -0.43 -2.91 11.13
C ASP A 339 0.07 -1.59 11.74
N ASP A 340 -0.63 -1.06 12.77
CA ASP A 340 -0.30 0.20 13.43
C ASP A 340 0.64 0.02 14.64
N MET A 341 0.84 -1.23 15.08
CA MET A 341 1.85 -1.56 16.08
C MET A 341 3.24 -1.43 15.46
N ILE A 342 4.10 -0.63 16.10
CA ILE A 342 5.50 -0.56 15.68
C ILE A 342 6.28 -1.67 16.36
N LYS A 343 7.21 -2.28 15.62
CA LYS A 343 8.12 -3.30 16.14
C LYS A 343 9.39 -2.60 16.62
N MET A 344 9.71 -2.72 17.90
CA MET A 344 10.92 -2.13 18.49
C MET A 344 12.17 -2.91 18.05
N LYS A 345 13.37 -2.37 18.32
CA LYS A 345 14.65 -2.93 17.87
C LYS A 345 14.85 -4.42 18.18
N PHE A 346 14.37 -4.89 19.34
CA PHE A 346 14.50 -6.30 19.73
C PHE A 346 13.24 -7.12 19.44
N GLY A 347 12.40 -6.64 18.53
CA GLY A 347 11.24 -7.36 18.03
C GLY A 347 9.99 -7.28 18.89
N GLN A 348 10.03 -6.61 20.05
CA GLN A 348 8.84 -6.37 20.85
C GLN A 348 7.85 -5.47 20.11
N LYS A 349 6.56 -5.74 20.26
CA LYS A 349 5.50 -4.87 19.74
C LYS A 349 5.25 -3.72 20.72
N CYS A 350 5.03 -2.52 20.19
CA CYS A 350 4.67 -1.32 20.92
C CYS A 350 3.25 -0.91 20.53
N ASP A 351 2.35 -0.81 21.52
CA ASP A 351 0.99 -0.32 21.33
C ASP A 351 0.97 1.20 21.18
N THR A 352 1.17 1.64 19.93
CA THR A 352 1.21 3.06 19.58
C THR A 352 -0.08 3.78 19.93
N VAL A 353 -1.24 3.14 19.71
CA VAL A 353 -2.56 3.74 19.92
C VAL A 353 -2.85 3.95 21.40
N PHE A 354 -2.51 2.98 22.24
CA PHE A 354 -2.64 3.13 23.68
C PHE A 354 -1.78 4.29 24.19
N LEU A 355 -0.50 4.34 23.82
CA LEU A 355 0.41 5.42 24.21
C LEU A 355 -0.09 6.79 23.74
N GLU A 356 -0.51 6.89 22.47
CA GLU A 356 -1.09 8.11 21.90
C GLU A 356 -2.31 8.57 22.71
N SER A 357 -3.22 7.65 23.07
CA SER A 357 -4.43 7.96 23.82
C SER A 357 -4.15 8.45 25.24
N GLN A 358 -3.20 7.83 25.95
CA GLN A 358 -2.79 8.24 27.29
C GLN A 358 -2.12 9.62 27.27
N VAL A 359 -1.20 9.83 26.34
CA VAL A 359 -0.51 11.12 26.19
C VAL A 359 -1.51 12.23 25.85
N LEU A 360 -2.45 11.97 24.94
CA LEU A 360 -3.53 12.91 24.61
C LEU A 360 -4.41 13.24 25.82
N ALA A 361 -4.78 12.24 26.63
CA ALA A 361 -5.61 12.44 27.81
C ALA A 361 -4.88 13.30 28.86
N ASP A 362 -3.62 12.99 29.15
CA ASP A 362 -2.83 13.70 30.16
C ASP A 362 -2.42 15.10 29.70
N CYS A 363 -2.18 15.30 28.39
CA CYS A 363 -1.66 16.53 27.80
C CYS A 363 -2.69 17.37 27.04
N LYS A 364 -3.99 17.14 27.24
CA LYS A 364 -5.09 17.80 26.50
C LYS A 364 -5.08 19.34 26.51
N ASP A 365 -4.42 19.94 27.50
CA ASP A 365 -4.21 21.38 27.68
C ASP A 365 -3.01 21.93 26.90
N LEU A 366 -2.14 21.05 26.37
CA LEU A 366 -0.88 21.39 25.72
C LEU A 366 -0.83 21.02 24.24
N ILE A 367 -1.50 19.93 23.85
CA ILE A 367 -1.37 19.34 22.52
C ILE A 367 -2.73 19.19 21.83
N SER A 368 -2.74 19.34 20.50
CA SER A 368 -3.94 19.11 19.70
C SER A 368 -4.00 17.67 19.19
N VAL A 369 -2.86 17.09 18.85
CA VAL A 369 -2.72 15.70 18.42
C VAL A 369 -1.29 15.21 18.61
N CYS A 370 -1.12 13.89 18.79
CA CYS A 370 0.17 13.22 18.75
C CYS A 370 0.09 11.93 17.93
N VAL A 371 1.26 11.44 17.51
CA VAL A 371 1.43 10.11 16.91
C VAL A 371 2.74 9.51 17.42
N VAL A 372 2.70 8.21 17.73
CA VAL A 372 3.88 7.44 18.14
C VAL A 372 4.42 6.69 16.92
N VAL A 373 5.71 6.85 16.67
CA VAL A 373 6.47 6.28 15.55
C VAL A 373 7.79 5.66 16.07
N GLY A 374 8.63 5.14 15.19
CA GLY A 374 9.98 4.68 15.54
C GLY A 374 10.12 3.16 15.49
N SER A 375 9.60 2.55 14.43
CA SER A 375 9.84 1.15 14.13
C SER A 375 11.35 0.89 14.02
N GLY A 376 11.80 -0.23 14.59
CA GLY A 376 13.21 -0.61 14.68
C GLY A 376 14.05 0.19 15.69
N LYS A 377 13.45 1.11 16.46
CA LYS A 377 14.18 1.92 17.46
C LYS A 377 14.27 1.26 18.84
N LEU A 378 15.20 1.73 19.65
CA LEU A 378 15.35 1.31 21.06
C LEU A 378 14.25 1.86 21.97
N SER A 379 13.61 2.94 21.57
CA SER A 379 12.53 3.64 22.27
C SER A 379 11.60 4.23 21.23
N PRO A 380 10.28 4.29 21.48
CA PRO A 380 9.35 4.96 20.60
C PRO A 380 9.65 6.46 20.53
N VAL A 381 9.29 7.08 19.41
CA VAL A 381 9.39 8.53 19.18
C VAL A 381 7.99 9.11 19.15
N LEU A 382 7.74 10.13 19.94
CA LEU A 382 6.46 10.83 20.03
C LEU A 382 6.52 12.10 19.21
N LEU A 383 5.73 12.17 18.14
CA LEU A 383 5.53 13.39 17.35
C LEU A 383 4.30 14.13 17.86
N VAL A 384 4.41 15.44 18.07
CA VAL A 384 3.38 16.24 18.74
C VAL A 384 3.08 17.52 17.96
N GLU A 385 1.80 17.76 17.65
CA GLU A 385 1.31 19.07 17.23
C GLU A 385 0.76 19.83 18.45
N PRO A 386 1.22 21.07 18.71
CA PRO A 386 0.76 21.85 19.86
C PRO A 386 -0.71 22.29 19.73
N LEU A 387 -1.37 22.56 20.85
CA LEU A 387 -2.70 23.14 20.89
C LEU A 387 -2.63 24.64 20.55
N ARG A 388 -3.30 25.08 19.48
CA ARG A 388 -3.43 26.51 19.13
C ARG A 388 -4.65 27.11 19.81
N VAL A 389 -4.42 28.06 20.72
CA VAL A 389 -5.49 28.80 21.42
C VAL A 389 -5.84 30.11 20.69
N GLU A 390 -4.85 30.79 20.08
CA GLU A 390 -5.01 32.00 19.26
C GLU A 390 -3.92 32.09 18.17
N GLU A 391 -4.21 32.66 16.98
CA GLU A 391 -3.25 32.75 15.85
C GLU A 391 -2.00 33.61 16.15
N THR A 392 -2.04 34.46 17.18
CA THR A 392 -1.03 35.49 17.47
C THR A 392 -0.07 35.13 18.61
N VAL A 393 -0.25 34.00 19.31
CA VAL A 393 0.60 33.63 20.46
C VAL A 393 1.73 32.71 20.01
N GLU A 394 2.97 33.18 20.17
CA GLU A 394 4.17 32.40 19.91
C GLU A 394 4.33 31.30 20.99
N ILE A 395 4.46 30.04 20.57
CA ILE A 395 4.54 28.89 21.47
C ILE A 395 6.01 28.68 21.84
N ASP A 396 6.33 28.78 23.13
CA ASP A 396 7.65 28.41 23.65
C ASP A 396 7.82 26.88 23.62
N ILE A 397 8.58 26.41 22.61
CA ILE A 397 8.81 25.00 22.33
C ILE A 397 9.56 24.32 23.48
N ASP A 398 10.48 25.00 24.16
CA ASP A 398 11.29 24.42 25.23
C ASP A 398 10.47 24.21 26.51
N LEU A 399 9.61 25.18 26.85
CA LEU A 399 8.65 25.07 27.95
C LEU A 399 7.61 23.98 27.67
N LEU A 400 7.12 23.89 26.42
CA LEU A 400 6.21 22.84 26.00
C LEU A 400 6.87 21.46 26.10
N LYS A 401 8.10 21.31 25.60
CA LYS A 401 8.85 20.05 25.65
C LYS A 401 9.13 19.59 27.08
N LYS A 402 9.47 20.51 27.99
CA LYS A 402 9.62 20.22 29.44
C LYS A 402 8.31 19.79 30.08
N SER A 403 7.20 20.42 29.71
CA SER A 403 5.88 20.11 30.26
C SER A 403 5.38 18.76 29.77
N LEU A 404 5.57 18.47 28.47
CA LEU A 404 5.31 17.17 27.87
C LEU A 404 6.16 16.07 28.49
N GLY A 405 7.48 16.28 28.63
CA GLY A 405 8.38 15.30 29.23
C GLY A 405 7.92 14.85 30.62
N ARG A 406 7.48 15.77 31.49
CA ARG A 406 6.95 15.45 32.82
C ARG A 406 5.65 14.64 32.77
N LYS A 407 4.75 14.93 31.83
CA LYS A 407 3.48 14.21 31.69
C LYS A 407 3.69 12.82 31.07
N VAL A 408 4.56 12.71 30.06
CA VAL A 408 4.95 11.43 29.45
C VAL A 408 5.68 10.52 30.44
N GLU A 409 6.46 11.06 31.38
CA GLU A 409 7.04 10.27 32.48
C GLU A 409 5.98 9.59 33.35
N SER A 410 4.80 10.19 33.52
CA SER A 410 3.67 9.56 34.20
C SER A 410 3.16 8.36 33.41
N VAL A 411 2.94 8.51 32.10
CA VAL A 411 2.52 7.42 31.20
C VAL A 411 3.54 6.29 31.18
N ASN A 412 4.84 6.60 31.17
CA ASN A 412 5.92 5.62 31.17
C ASN A 412 6.00 4.77 32.45
N LYS A 413 5.47 5.27 33.57
CA LYS A 413 5.56 4.59 34.87
C LYS A 413 4.75 3.29 34.88
N ASP A 414 3.62 3.31 34.19
CA ASP A 414 2.69 2.18 34.10
C ASP A 414 2.93 1.32 32.83
N GLY A 415 3.77 1.80 31.91
CA GLY A 415 4.13 1.12 30.66
C GLY A 415 5.30 0.12 30.78
N VAL A 416 5.34 -0.82 29.83
CA VAL A 416 6.42 -1.80 29.67
C VAL A 416 7.71 -1.16 29.15
N PRO A 417 8.90 -1.68 29.48
CA PRO A 417 10.17 -0.97 29.24
C PRO A 417 10.42 -0.52 27.79
N HIS A 418 10.01 -1.31 26.80
CA HIS A 418 10.22 -1.02 25.37
C HIS A 418 9.22 -0.02 24.79
N GLU A 419 8.17 0.33 25.53
CA GLU A 419 7.16 1.33 25.15
C GLU A 419 7.41 2.70 25.78
N ARG A 420 8.41 2.82 26.66
CA ARG A 420 8.69 4.06 27.37
C ARG A 420 9.30 5.10 26.44
N ILE A 421 8.60 6.23 26.28
CA ILE A 421 9.05 7.35 25.45
C ILE A 421 10.04 8.20 26.25
N ARG A 422 11.30 8.28 25.81
CA ARG A 422 12.29 9.13 26.47
C ARG A 422 12.03 10.62 26.17
N PRO A 423 12.34 11.55 27.09
CA PRO A 423 12.19 12.99 26.82
C PRO A 423 12.95 13.49 25.59
N SER A 424 14.07 12.84 25.24
CA SER A 424 14.83 13.12 24.01
C SER A 424 14.07 12.76 22.74
N ASP A 425 13.16 11.80 22.82
CA ASP A 425 12.42 11.21 21.70
C ASP A 425 11.04 11.86 21.53
N ILE A 426 10.81 13.01 22.17
CA ILE A 426 9.64 13.86 21.96
C ILE A 426 10.01 14.94 20.93
N LEU A 427 9.35 14.92 19.78
CA LEU A 427 9.52 15.88 18.70
C LEU A 427 8.27 16.73 18.54
N ILE A 428 8.42 18.05 18.69
CA ILE A 428 7.34 19.01 18.47
C ILE A 428 7.42 19.45 17.01
N VAL A 429 6.31 19.30 16.29
CA VAL A 429 6.17 19.72 14.89
C VAL A 429 5.17 20.88 14.78
N PRO A 430 5.24 21.71 13.72
CA PRO A 430 4.26 22.76 13.51
C PRO A 430 2.83 22.21 13.47
N SER A 431 1.85 22.98 13.96
CA SER A 431 0.43 22.58 13.92
C SER A 431 -0.03 22.34 12.48
N GLY A 432 -0.65 21.20 12.21
CA GLY A 432 -1.04 20.75 10.87
C GLY A 432 0.06 20.08 10.03
N ALA A 433 1.30 19.96 10.54
CA ALA A 433 2.42 19.40 9.79
C ALA A 433 2.37 17.87 9.65
N LEU A 434 1.65 17.15 10.52
CA LEU A 434 1.54 15.69 10.41
C LEU A 434 0.75 15.32 9.15
N PRO A 435 1.28 14.43 8.29
CA PRO A 435 0.61 14.00 7.08
C PRO A 435 -0.71 13.31 7.43
N ARG A 436 -1.78 13.64 6.70
CA ARG A 436 -3.14 13.13 6.94
C ARG A 436 -3.71 12.47 5.70
N THR A 437 -4.53 11.46 5.93
CA THR A 437 -5.36 10.81 4.90
C THR A 437 -6.50 11.76 4.45
N PRO A 438 -7.17 11.49 3.32
CA PRO A 438 -8.36 12.25 2.91
C PRO A 438 -9.51 12.25 3.94
N LYS A 439 -9.52 11.28 4.86
CA LYS A 439 -10.48 11.20 6.00
C LYS A 439 -10.09 12.08 7.19
N GLY A 440 -8.92 12.73 7.15
CA GLY A 440 -8.39 13.58 8.21
C GLY A 440 -7.53 12.85 9.27
N ASN A 441 -7.44 11.52 9.22
CA ASN A 441 -6.61 10.74 10.15
C ASN A 441 -5.12 10.92 9.83
N ILE A 442 -4.25 10.92 10.85
CA ILE A 442 -2.78 10.97 10.66
C ILE A 442 -2.33 9.70 9.94
N ASN A 443 -1.43 9.86 8.97
CA ASN A 443 -0.71 8.77 8.32
C ASN A 443 0.62 8.54 9.07
N ARG A 444 0.63 7.55 9.97
CA ARG A 444 1.78 7.21 10.82
C ARG A 444 3.03 6.87 10.01
N SER A 445 2.91 6.04 8.99
CA SER A 445 4.04 5.63 8.14
C SER A 445 4.65 6.83 7.40
N ALA A 446 3.82 7.71 6.84
CA ALA A 446 4.29 8.94 6.21
C ALA A 446 4.92 9.90 7.23
N ALA A 447 4.35 10.01 8.43
CA ALA A 447 4.90 10.85 9.50
C ALA A 447 6.27 10.32 9.96
N GLU A 448 6.39 9.01 10.16
CA GLU A 448 7.63 8.34 10.51
C GLU A 448 8.71 8.61 9.47
N HIS A 449 8.42 8.39 8.19
CA HIS A 449 9.42 8.57 7.16
C HIS A 449 9.80 10.04 6.96
N GLN A 450 8.82 10.93 6.79
CA GLN A 450 9.09 12.33 6.45
C GLN A 450 9.76 13.10 7.58
N ILE A 451 9.32 12.86 8.83
CA ILE A 451 9.76 13.68 9.97
C ILE A 451 11.02 13.09 10.58
N LEU A 452 11.12 11.76 10.73
CA LEU A 452 12.32 11.18 11.33
C LEU A 452 13.53 11.22 10.38
N GLU A 453 13.35 11.13 9.07
CA GLU A 453 14.42 11.36 8.10
C GLU A 453 14.94 12.80 8.16
N ALA A 454 14.02 13.79 8.20
CA ALA A 454 14.38 15.21 8.27
C ALA A 454 15.15 15.59 9.54
N VAL A 455 14.95 14.86 10.66
CA VAL A 455 15.70 15.08 11.91
C VAL A 455 16.88 14.12 12.10
N GLY A 456 17.23 13.32 11.09
CA GLY A 456 18.36 12.40 11.12
C GLY A 456 18.19 11.19 12.07
N LEU A 457 16.94 10.87 12.41
CA LEU A 457 16.58 9.74 13.25
C LEU A 457 16.17 8.50 12.43
N VAL A 458 16.10 8.55 11.10
CA VAL A 458 15.98 7.38 10.21
C VAL A 458 17.18 7.41 9.24
N PRO A 459 17.69 6.26 8.76
CA PRO A 459 18.84 6.23 7.85
C PRO A 459 18.66 7.20 6.69
N LYS A 460 19.75 7.91 6.34
CA LYS A 460 19.75 8.78 5.16
C LYS A 460 19.59 7.91 3.92
N THR A 461 18.42 7.99 3.31
CA THR A 461 18.14 7.33 2.03
C THR A 461 18.29 8.31 0.88
N VAL A 462 18.63 7.79 -0.29
CA VAL A 462 18.70 8.56 -1.52
C VAL A 462 18.00 7.78 -2.61
N ARG A 463 17.09 8.42 -3.34
CA ARG A 463 16.18 7.75 -4.28
C ARG A 463 16.49 8.16 -5.71
N THR A 464 16.28 7.21 -6.62
CA THR A 464 16.35 7.48 -8.05
C THR A 464 15.31 6.64 -8.79
N SER A 465 14.70 7.21 -9.82
CA SER A 465 13.80 6.45 -10.69
C SER A 465 14.57 5.42 -11.50
N ASN A 466 13.98 4.24 -11.69
CA ASN A 466 14.40 3.31 -12.73
C ASN A 466 13.29 3.17 -13.78
N THR A 467 13.67 2.79 -15.00
CA THR A 467 12.73 2.59 -16.11
C THR A 467 12.75 1.13 -16.52
N ASN A 468 11.59 0.46 -16.47
CA ASN A 468 11.39 -0.81 -17.16
C ASN A 468 11.26 -0.50 -18.66
N ALA A 469 12.34 -0.61 -19.41
CA ALA A 469 12.35 -0.44 -20.87
C ALA A 469 11.92 -1.74 -21.57
N VAL A 470 10.89 -2.40 -21.01
CA VAL A 470 10.26 -3.66 -21.46
C VAL A 470 11.12 -4.90 -21.24
N VAL A 471 12.34 -4.89 -21.76
CA VAL A 471 13.28 -6.03 -21.75
C VAL A 471 14.53 -5.78 -20.91
N LYS A 472 14.61 -4.62 -20.24
CA LYS A 472 15.70 -4.24 -19.35
C LYS A 472 15.23 -3.19 -18.35
N VAL A 473 15.83 -3.18 -17.16
CA VAL A 473 15.65 -2.10 -16.18
C VAL A 473 16.87 -1.20 -16.21
N VAL A 474 16.67 0.09 -16.49
CA VAL A 474 17.78 1.04 -16.67
C VAL A 474 17.68 2.24 -15.73
N ALA A 475 18.84 2.84 -15.44
CA ALA A 475 18.98 4.12 -14.77
C ALA A 475 19.88 5.06 -15.58
N THR A 476 19.71 6.37 -15.35
CA THR A 476 20.65 7.36 -15.88
C THR A 476 21.83 7.51 -14.94
N VAL A 477 23.05 7.44 -15.49
CA VAL A 477 24.30 7.60 -14.77
C VAL A 477 25.05 8.79 -15.33
N GLN A 478 25.54 9.66 -14.43
CA GLN A 478 26.41 10.78 -14.78
C GLN A 478 27.81 10.57 -14.21
N CYS A 479 28.84 10.67 -15.06
CA CYS A 479 30.26 10.58 -14.71
C CYS A 479 31.15 11.20 -15.80
N GLY A 480 32.47 11.12 -15.66
CA GLY A 480 33.43 11.67 -16.61
C GLY A 480 33.38 13.19 -16.63
N ASP A 481 33.42 13.77 -17.82
CA ASP A 481 33.24 15.22 -18.04
C ASP A 481 31.76 15.64 -17.97
N ASN A 482 31.07 15.23 -16.90
CA ASN A 482 29.63 15.40 -16.69
C ASN A 482 28.75 14.78 -17.80
N GLN A 483 29.22 13.69 -18.42
CA GLN A 483 28.45 12.97 -19.43
C GLN A 483 27.28 12.24 -18.78
N GLU A 484 26.13 12.23 -19.46
CA GLU A 484 24.96 11.43 -19.08
C GLU A 484 24.82 10.20 -19.99
N PHE A 485 24.76 9.04 -19.34
CA PHE A 485 24.49 7.74 -19.92
C PHE A 485 23.08 7.33 -19.53
N GLN A 486 22.16 7.25 -20.48
CA GLN A 486 20.72 7.16 -20.19
C GLN A 486 20.24 5.71 -20.05
N ASP A 487 20.88 4.79 -20.79
CA ASP A 487 20.50 3.38 -20.86
C ASP A 487 21.53 2.48 -20.13
N VAL A 488 21.83 2.79 -18.86
CA VAL A 488 22.70 1.93 -18.03
C VAL A 488 21.85 0.87 -17.34
N LEU A 489 22.10 -0.40 -17.66
CA LEU A 489 21.38 -1.55 -17.12
C LEU A 489 21.64 -1.68 -15.62
N ILE A 490 20.59 -1.86 -14.83
CA ILE A 490 20.69 -2.20 -13.41
C ILE A 490 20.87 -3.71 -13.31
N ASP A 491 21.94 -4.14 -12.66
CA ASP A 491 22.32 -5.55 -12.61
C ASP A 491 22.74 -5.96 -11.21
N THR A 492 21.90 -6.79 -10.56
CA THR A 492 22.21 -7.40 -9.25
C THR A 492 23.04 -8.68 -9.38
N GLY A 493 23.21 -9.21 -10.59
CA GLY A 493 24.05 -10.37 -10.89
C GLY A 493 25.54 -10.05 -11.01
N SER A 494 25.93 -8.78 -11.13
CA SER A 494 27.33 -8.32 -11.22
C SER A 494 27.60 -7.11 -10.33
N ALA A 495 28.85 -6.82 -9.97
CA ALA A 495 29.19 -5.77 -8.99
C ALA A 495 29.99 -4.57 -9.54
N ILE A 496 30.54 -4.66 -10.76
CA ILE A 496 31.29 -3.53 -11.34
C ILE A 496 30.35 -2.57 -12.08
N LEU A 497 30.55 -1.27 -11.87
CA LEU A 497 29.97 -0.23 -12.71
C LEU A 497 30.85 -0.01 -13.94
N TRP A 498 30.26 -0.03 -15.13
CA TRP A 498 30.93 0.44 -16.34
C TRP A 498 29.99 1.23 -17.24
N VAL A 499 30.56 2.16 -17.99
CA VAL A 499 29.89 2.93 -19.04
C VAL A 499 30.79 2.93 -20.29
N GLY A 500 30.34 3.51 -21.38
CA GLY A 500 31.15 3.56 -22.61
C GLY A 500 30.65 2.63 -23.72
N GLY A 501 29.48 2.00 -23.53
CA GLY A 501 28.96 0.99 -24.47
C GLY A 501 28.68 1.57 -25.85
N GLU A 502 27.78 2.56 -25.91
CA GLU A 502 27.44 3.27 -27.16
C GLU A 502 28.20 4.59 -27.29
N LYS A 503 28.22 5.39 -26.22
CA LYS A 503 28.95 6.66 -26.18
C LYS A 503 30.27 6.47 -25.44
N PRO A 504 31.43 6.80 -26.04
CA PRO A 504 32.70 6.69 -25.34
C PRO A 504 32.74 7.54 -24.06
N TYR A 505 33.31 6.97 -23.00
CA TYR A 505 33.61 7.70 -21.77
C TYR A 505 34.75 8.71 -22.00
N VAL A 506 34.53 9.94 -21.57
CA VAL A 506 35.46 11.07 -21.63
C VAL A 506 35.83 11.44 -20.19
N PRO A 507 37.10 11.28 -19.79
CA PRO A 507 37.54 11.66 -18.45
C PRO A 507 37.31 13.15 -18.17
N GLY A 508 36.77 13.46 -16.98
CA GLY A 508 36.52 14.81 -16.51
C GLY A 508 37.40 15.21 -15.31
N PRO A 509 37.07 16.33 -14.63
CA PRO A 509 37.88 16.88 -13.54
C PRO A 509 38.06 15.97 -12.32
N HIS A 510 37.16 15.01 -12.12
CA HIS A 510 37.16 14.08 -10.99
C HIS A 510 37.64 12.66 -11.37
N SER A 511 37.93 12.43 -12.65
CA SER A 511 38.36 11.14 -13.16
C SER A 511 39.86 10.92 -12.89
N VAL A 512 40.19 9.80 -12.25
CA VAL A 512 41.56 9.35 -11.98
C VAL A 512 41.81 8.04 -12.71
N ASN A 513 42.69 8.07 -13.72
CA ASN A 513 43.08 6.86 -14.45
C ASN A 513 43.87 5.92 -13.53
N LEU A 514 43.47 4.65 -13.45
CA LEU A 514 44.13 3.64 -12.62
C LEU A 514 45.37 3.03 -13.30
N ASN A 515 45.65 3.39 -14.55
CA ASN A 515 46.73 2.84 -15.38
C ASN A 515 46.67 1.31 -15.51
N THR A 516 45.46 0.78 -15.52
CA THR A 516 45.14 -0.65 -15.74
C THR A 516 43.82 -0.75 -16.51
N SER A 517 43.46 -1.96 -16.91
CA SER A 517 42.23 -2.26 -17.64
C SER A 517 41.22 -3.03 -16.78
N PHE A 518 39.96 -2.95 -17.14
CA PHE A 518 38.92 -3.85 -16.67
C PHE A 518 38.47 -4.77 -17.81
N SER A 519 38.00 -5.98 -17.47
CA SER A 519 37.41 -6.91 -18.42
C SER A 519 36.44 -7.83 -17.69
N VAL A 520 35.20 -7.91 -18.18
CA VAL A 520 34.15 -8.73 -17.57
C VAL A 520 33.38 -9.49 -18.64
N GLY A 521 33.10 -10.77 -18.35
CA GLY A 521 32.24 -11.63 -19.15
C GLY A 521 30.87 -11.78 -18.48
N TYR A 522 29.82 -11.67 -19.28
CA TYR A 522 28.42 -11.85 -18.89
C TYR A 522 27.82 -13.00 -19.70
N GLY A 523 26.71 -13.59 -19.24
CA GLY A 523 26.02 -14.64 -19.99
C GLY A 523 25.65 -14.22 -21.42
N ALA A 524 25.32 -12.94 -21.61
CA ALA A 524 24.98 -12.38 -22.92
C ALA A 524 26.21 -11.97 -23.76
N GLY A 525 27.39 -11.78 -23.18
CA GLY A 525 28.47 -11.06 -23.87
C GLY A 525 29.67 -10.69 -23.02
N GLY A 526 30.41 -9.65 -23.41
CA GLY A 526 31.60 -9.24 -22.68
C GLY A 526 32.02 -7.80 -22.96
N VAL A 527 32.75 -7.22 -22.01
CA VAL A 527 33.21 -5.83 -22.07
C VAL A 527 34.67 -5.73 -21.63
N SER A 528 35.41 -4.82 -22.24
CA SER A 528 36.74 -4.43 -21.76
C SER A 528 37.05 -2.97 -22.06
N GLY A 529 38.02 -2.43 -21.32
CA GLY A 529 38.51 -1.07 -21.52
C GLY A 529 39.43 -0.60 -20.39
N PRO A 530 39.87 0.66 -20.39
CA PRO A 530 40.59 1.26 -19.27
C PRO A 530 39.73 1.39 -18.01
N ALA A 531 40.37 1.31 -16.82
CA ALA A 531 39.71 1.47 -15.53
C ALA A 531 40.04 2.83 -14.89
N PHE A 532 39.03 3.46 -14.25
CA PHE A 532 39.14 4.74 -13.58
C PHE A 532 38.55 4.70 -12.17
N ARG A 533 38.89 5.69 -11.35
CA ARG A 533 38.01 6.16 -10.27
C ARG A 533 37.39 7.48 -10.67
N ASP A 534 36.11 7.69 -10.36
CA ASP A 534 35.43 8.93 -10.68
C ASP A 534 34.33 9.29 -9.67
N THR A 535 33.79 10.49 -9.79
CA THR A 535 32.51 10.86 -9.17
C THR A 535 31.36 10.40 -10.06
N VAL A 536 30.59 9.44 -9.55
CA VAL A 536 29.42 8.89 -10.22
C VAL A 536 28.16 9.41 -9.54
N THR A 537 27.21 9.91 -10.33
CA THR A 537 25.92 10.40 -9.84
C THR A 537 24.78 9.62 -10.49
N ILE A 538 23.85 9.12 -9.68
CA ILE A 538 22.64 8.40 -10.12
C ILE A 538 21.46 9.00 -9.37
N GLY A 539 20.66 9.82 -10.05
CA GLY A 539 19.66 10.67 -9.40
C GLY A 539 20.31 11.56 -8.34
N GLU A 540 19.85 11.46 -7.09
CA GLU A 540 20.42 12.20 -5.97
C GLU A 540 21.68 11.52 -5.35
N ALA A 541 21.97 10.27 -5.71
CA ALA A 541 23.05 9.49 -5.11
C ALA A 541 24.39 9.82 -5.75
N LYS A 542 25.33 10.34 -4.96
CA LYS A 542 26.65 10.80 -5.43
C LYS A 542 27.79 10.05 -4.76
N ALA A 543 28.40 9.13 -5.50
CA ALA A 543 29.55 8.35 -5.07
C ALA A 543 30.85 9.01 -5.57
N LYS A 544 31.63 9.59 -4.66
CA LYS A 544 32.94 10.18 -4.96
C LYS A 544 34.01 9.10 -4.96
N GLY A 545 34.78 8.99 -6.04
CA GLY A 545 35.89 8.03 -6.15
C GLY A 545 35.44 6.58 -6.40
N ALA A 546 34.25 6.37 -6.95
CA ALA A 546 33.75 5.05 -7.35
C ALA A 546 34.62 4.45 -8.45
N PHE A 547 34.86 3.14 -8.40
CA PHE A 547 35.53 2.42 -9.47
C PHE A 547 34.59 2.31 -10.69
N ILE A 548 35.11 2.64 -11.86
CA ILE A 548 34.35 2.61 -13.12
C ILE A 548 35.20 2.03 -14.25
N GLY A 549 34.60 1.10 -14.99
CA GLY A 549 35.10 0.67 -16.28
C GLY A 549 34.68 1.63 -17.39
N ALA A 550 35.63 2.11 -18.18
CA ALA A 550 35.38 2.91 -19.37
C ALA A 550 35.49 2.00 -20.62
N ALA A 551 34.37 1.41 -21.03
CA ALA A 551 34.33 0.47 -22.14
C ALA A 551 34.79 1.13 -23.43
N ASN A 552 35.61 0.39 -24.19
CA ASN A 552 35.94 0.70 -25.58
C ASN A 552 35.80 -0.52 -26.51
N SER A 553 35.38 -1.66 -25.94
CA SER A 553 35.04 -2.89 -26.64
C SER A 553 33.90 -3.58 -25.91
N THR A 554 32.78 -3.82 -26.60
CA THR A 554 31.60 -4.53 -26.11
C THR A 554 31.18 -5.60 -27.13
N ASN A 555 30.61 -6.70 -26.66
CA ASN A 555 30.00 -7.75 -27.48
C ASN A 555 28.75 -8.31 -26.78
N GLY A 556 27.73 -8.70 -27.54
CA GLY A 556 26.59 -9.50 -27.06
C GLY A 556 25.39 -8.76 -26.44
N PHE A 557 25.55 -7.50 -26.03
CA PHE A 557 24.49 -6.70 -25.37
C PHE A 557 23.44 -6.10 -26.33
N THR A 558 22.90 -6.89 -27.25
CA THR A 558 22.04 -6.39 -28.36
C THR A 558 20.55 -6.70 -28.21
N LEU A 559 20.12 -7.23 -27.05
CA LEU A 559 18.71 -7.56 -26.81
C LEU A 559 17.82 -6.31 -26.97
N VAL A 560 17.10 -6.23 -28.10
CA VAL A 560 16.25 -5.13 -28.59
C VAL A 560 16.99 -3.79 -28.84
N LYS A 561 17.86 -3.34 -27.93
CA LYS A 561 18.67 -2.12 -28.07
C LYS A 561 19.96 -2.22 -27.24
N PRO A 562 21.12 -1.75 -27.76
CA PRO A 562 22.35 -1.60 -26.98
C PRO A 562 22.18 -0.85 -25.66
N ILE A 563 23.13 -1.05 -24.75
CA ILE A 563 23.19 -0.39 -23.43
C ILE A 563 24.39 0.57 -23.37
N ASP A 564 24.22 1.68 -22.64
CA ASP A 564 25.31 2.63 -22.40
C ASP A 564 26.33 2.11 -21.37
N GLY A 565 25.92 1.16 -20.54
CA GLY A 565 26.68 0.62 -19.42
C GLY A 565 25.92 -0.40 -18.59
N ILE A 566 26.56 -0.92 -17.53
CA ILE A 566 25.92 -1.70 -16.47
C ILE A 566 26.28 -1.09 -15.11
N LEU A 567 25.28 -0.87 -14.26
CA LEU A 567 25.41 -0.57 -12.84
C LEU A 567 25.35 -1.89 -12.07
N GLY A 568 26.53 -2.41 -11.72
CA GLY A 568 26.63 -3.58 -10.86
C GLY A 568 26.20 -3.31 -9.42
N LEU A 569 25.29 -4.13 -8.92
CA LEU A 569 24.70 -4.15 -7.57
C LEU A 569 24.81 -5.56 -6.93
N GLY A 570 25.81 -6.34 -7.33
CA GLY A 570 26.13 -7.63 -6.76
C GLY A 570 26.70 -7.53 -5.34
N PRO A 571 26.87 -8.68 -4.64
CA PRO A 571 27.41 -8.72 -3.29
C PRO A 571 28.82 -8.13 -3.18
N SER A 572 29.21 -7.72 -1.97
CA SER A 572 30.59 -7.31 -1.70
C SER A 572 31.56 -8.43 -2.06
N GLY A 573 32.62 -8.11 -2.79
CA GLY A 573 33.61 -9.09 -3.24
C GLY A 573 33.38 -9.67 -4.63
N SER A 574 32.15 -9.64 -5.18
CA SER A 574 31.82 -10.36 -6.43
C SER A 574 32.41 -9.79 -7.72
N ASN A 575 33.09 -8.63 -7.64
CA ASN A 575 33.89 -8.06 -8.73
C ASN A 575 35.38 -8.44 -8.66
N GLN A 576 35.72 -9.53 -7.97
CA GLN A 576 37.11 -9.95 -7.80
C GLN A 576 37.79 -10.18 -9.16
N GLY A 577 38.84 -9.40 -9.42
CA GLY A 577 39.64 -9.54 -10.64
C GLY A 577 39.05 -8.86 -11.88
N ASP A 578 37.88 -8.22 -11.78
CA ASP A 578 37.29 -7.46 -12.89
C ASP A 578 38.20 -6.32 -13.36
N ILE A 579 38.93 -5.70 -12.42
CA ILE A 579 40.00 -4.73 -12.70
C ILE A 579 41.35 -5.41 -12.51
N PHE A 580 42.15 -5.46 -13.58
CA PHE A 580 43.40 -6.20 -13.61
C PHE A 580 44.40 -5.67 -12.56
N GLY A 581 44.96 -6.59 -11.78
CA GLY A 581 45.94 -6.30 -10.73
C GLY A 581 45.34 -5.82 -9.40
N LEU A 582 44.00 -5.72 -9.30
CA LEU A 582 43.29 -5.49 -8.06
C LEU A 582 42.54 -6.77 -7.65
N ASN A 583 42.29 -6.92 -6.35
CA ASN A 583 41.39 -7.94 -5.84
C ASN A 583 39.93 -7.48 -6.09
N ALA A 584 39.01 -7.74 -5.16
CA ALA A 584 37.73 -7.04 -5.16
C ALA A 584 37.92 -5.53 -4.95
N THR A 585 37.11 -4.73 -5.63
CA THR A 585 37.06 -3.27 -5.46
C THR A 585 35.75 -2.86 -4.78
N PRO A 586 35.73 -1.78 -3.97
CA PRO A 586 34.49 -1.28 -3.38
C PRO A 586 33.38 -1.10 -4.42
N THR A 587 32.21 -1.69 -4.15
CA THR A 587 31.01 -1.53 -4.98
C THR A 587 30.52 -0.07 -4.97
N PHE A 588 29.57 0.25 -5.84
CA PHE A 588 28.94 1.57 -5.85
C PHE A 588 28.29 1.90 -4.49
N ILE A 589 27.63 0.92 -3.88
CA ILE A 589 26.95 1.07 -2.58
C ILE A 589 27.96 1.27 -1.44
N GLU A 590 29.02 0.47 -1.39
CA GLU A 590 30.09 0.65 -0.40
C GLU A 590 30.77 2.01 -0.55
N THR A 591 30.93 2.49 -1.79
CA THR A 591 31.47 3.83 -2.05
C THR A 591 30.52 4.93 -1.56
N LEU A 592 29.20 4.78 -1.74
CA LEU A 592 28.22 5.71 -1.16
C LEU A 592 28.29 5.72 0.37
N LEU A 593 28.40 4.55 1.00
CA LEU A 593 28.52 4.42 2.45
C LEU A 593 29.81 5.08 2.96
N GLN A 594 30.95 4.78 2.36
CA GLN A 594 32.26 5.35 2.73
C GLN A 594 32.29 6.88 2.63
N ASN A 595 31.51 7.45 1.70
CA ASN A 595 31.38 8.89 1.52
C ASN A 595 30.35 9.56 2.45
N GLY A 596 29.62 8.79 3.27
CA GLY A 596 28.50 9.29 4.07
C GLY A 596 27.31 9.78 3.22
N ALA A 597 27.23 9.34 1.96
CA ALA A 597 26.10 9.65 1.08
C ALA A 597 24.83 8.91 1.53
N ILE A 598 25.01 7.70 2.05
CA ILE A 598 23.99 6.84 2.68
C ILE A 598 24.44 6.40 4.08
N SER A 599 23.50 5.99 4.93
CA SER A 599 23.81 5.59 6.32
C SER A 599 23.94 4.08 6.53
N GLU A 600 23.30 3.28 5.69
CA GLU A 600 23.31 1.81 5.77
C GLU A 600 23.68 1.27 4.38
N PRO A 601 24.39 0.14 4.25
CA PRO A 601 24.72 -0.46 2.95
C PRO A 601 23.59 -1.35 2.42
N ILE A 602 22.36 -0.84 2.55
CA ILE A 602 21.17 -1.49 2.07
C ILE A 602 20.70 -0.75 0.82
N PHE A 603 20.24 -1.50 -0.18
CA PHE A 603 19.48 -0.91 -1.27
C PHE A 603 18.22 -1.71 -1.56
N GLY A 604 17.16 -1.01 -1.93
CA GLY A 604 15.88 -1.59 -2.31
C GLY A 604 15.52 -1.28 -3.75
N ILE A 605 14.88 -2.23 -4.43
CA ILE A 605 14.49 -2.14 -5.83
C ILE A 605 12.99 -2.40 -5.96
N SER A 606 12.31 -1.49 -6.65
CA SER A 606 10.95 -1.68 -7.15
C SER A 606 10.98 -1.56 -8.67
N ILE A 607 10.53 -2.61 -9.37
CA ILE A 607 10.42 -2.61 -10.84
C ILE A 607 8.94 -2.50 -11.18
N ALA A 608 8.59 -1.56 -12.05
CA ALA A 608 7.22 -1.47 -12.56
C ALA A 608 6.92 -2.69 -13.43
N PRO A 609 5.86 -3.48 -13.15
CA PRO A 609 5.51 -4.64 -13.97
C PRO A 609 5.02 -4.21 -15.35
N LEU A 610 5.04 -5.11 -16.33
CA LEU A 610 4.36 -4.86 -17.60
C LEU A 610 2.85 -5.11 -17.51
N GLY A 611 2.08 -4.25 -18.18
CA GLY A 611 0.66 -4.45 -18.43
C GLY A 611 0.42 -5.35 -19.64
N ILE A 612 -0.86 -5.59 -19.93
CA ILE A 612 -1.30 -6.53 -20.98
C ILE A 612 -0.79 -6.18 -22.38
N ASN A 613 -0.49 -4.90 -22.65
CA ASN A 613 0.03 -4.44 -23.94
C ASN A 613 1.57 -4.36 -24.00
N GLY A 614 2.27 -4.76 -22.93
CA GLY A 614 3.73 -4.68 -22.86
C GLY A 614 4.30 -3.34 -22.40
N ASP A 615 3.45 -2.39 -22.00
CA ASP A 615 3.87 -1.11 -21.41
C ASP A 615 4.05 -1.22 -19.88
N PRO A 616 5.02 -0.52 -19.28
CA PRO A 616 5.19 -0.49 -17.82
C PRO A 616 3.99 0.11 -17.09
N GLU A 617 3.48 -0.63 -16.11
CA GLU A 617 2.44 -0.21 -15.17
C GLU A 617 3.02 0.72 -14.09
N GLY A 618 3.42 1.92 -14.49
CA GLY A 618 3.91 2.99 -13.61
C GLY A 618 5.43 3.15 -13.67
N SER A 619 6.02 3.66 -12.59
CA SER A 619 7.46 3.89 -12.47
C SER A 619 8.11 2.96 -11.46
N GLY A 620 9.33 2.52 -11.76
CA GLY A 620 10.18 1.82 -10.80
C GLY A 620 11.12 2.80 -10.07
N GLU A 621 11.75 2.31 -9.01
CA GLU A 621 12.63 3.09 -8.14
C GLU A 621 13.75 2.23 -7.57
N ILE A 622 14.92 2.83 -7.37
CA ILE A 622 15.98 2.30 -6.51
C ILE A 622 16.13 3.25 -5.31
N THR A 623 16.16 2.66 -4.12
CA THR A 623 16.43 3.34 -2.86
C THR A 623 17.81 2.90 -2.37
N PHE A 624 18.76 3.83 -2.26
CA PHE A 624 20.07 3.55 -1.64
C PHE A 624 20.04 4.02 -0.18
N GLY A 625 20.67 3.26 0.73
CA GLY A 625 20.73 3.59 2.15
C GLY A 625 19.61 2.98 2.99
N GLY A 626 18.79 2.12 2.42
CA GLY A 626 17.59 1.57 3.07
C GLY A 626 16.55 1.10 2.05
N VAL A 627 15.29 1.17 2.46
CA VAL A 627 14.14 0.66 1.71
C VAL A 627 13.04 1.72 1.63
N ASP A 628 12.16 1.63 0.64
CA ASP A 628 11.00 2.51 0.49
C ASP A 628 9.71 1.78 0.91
N PRO A 629 9.22 2.02 2.15
CA PRO A 629 8.02 1.37 2.67
C PRO A 629 6.75 1.73 1.89
N THR A 630 6.78 2.73 1.02
CA THR A 630 5.62 3.06 0.17
C THR A 630 5.43 2.09 -1.00
N LYS A 631 6.44 1.23 -1.29
CA LYS A 631 6.43 0.29 -2.43
C LYS A 631 6.03 -1.14 -2.05
N PHE A 632 5.91 -1.45 -0.76
CA PHE A 632 5.55 -2.78 -0.27
C PHE A 632 4.52 -2.74 0.87
N ILE A 633 3.99 -3.90 1.24
CA ILE A 633 3.01 -4.06 2.31
C ILE A 633 3.56 -5.09 3.30
N GLY A 634 3.42 -4.81 4.59
CA GLY A 634 3.95 -5.67 5.64
C GLY A 634 5.46 -5.46 5.87
N PRO A 635 6.07 -6.26 6.77
CA PRO A 635 7.51 -6.20 7.02
C PRO A 635 8.30 -6.82 5.86
N ILE A 636 9.55 -6.37 5.69
CA ILE A 636 10.52 -7.07 4.84
C ILE A 636 10.94 -8.36 5.53
N ALA A 637 10.86 -9.45 4.79
CA ALA A 637 11.43 -10.73 5.18
C ALA A 637 12.86 -10.83 4.62
N TRP A 638 13.83 -10.98 5.50
CA TRP A 638 15.24 -11.10 5.15
C TRP A 638 15.59 -12.57 4.99
N VAL A 639 15.91 -12.98 3.77
CA VAL A 639 16.35 -14.35 3.47
C VAL A 639 17.89 -14.39 3.54
N PRO A 640 18.49 -15.29 4.34
CA PRO A 640 19.94 -15.41 4.40
C PRO A 640 20.55 -15.78 3.05
N GLN A 641 21.65 -15.12 2.70
CA GLN A 641 22.43 -15.45 1.53
C GLN A 641 23.22 -16.75 1.76
N ASN A 642 23.26 -17.62 0.76
CA ASN A 642 24.06 -18.84 0.77
C ASN A 642 25.55 -18.52 0.62
N ALA A 643 26.40 -19.31 1.27
CA ALA A 643 27.84 -19.23 1.06
C ALA A 643 28.24 -19.96 -0.24
N PRO A 644 29.18 -19.43 -1.03
CA PRO A 644 29.97 -18.21 -0.79
C PRO A 644 29.19 -16.91 -1.08
N VAL A 645 29.22 -15.97 -0.13
CA VAL A 645 28.44 -14.72 -0.19
C VAL A 645 29.03 -13.66 -1.13
N ASP A 646 30.27 -13.84 -1.57
CA ASP A 646 31.01 -12.94 -2.46
C ASP A 646 30.84 -13.30 -3.94
N PHE A 647 29.79 -14.05 -4.30
CA PHE A 647 29.57 -14.49 -5.68
C PHE A 647 28.25 -13.95 -6.26
N HIS A 648 27.10 -14.42 -5.76
CA HIS A 648 25.78 -13.98 -6.20
C HIS A 648 24.84 -13.82 -5.01
N TRP A 649 23.78 -13.03 -5.18
CA TRP A 649 22.64 -13.00 -4.25
C TRP A 649 21.86 -14.32 -4.33
N GLU A 650 22.48 -15.39 -3.84
CA GLU A 650 21.96 -16.74 -3.81
C GLU A 650 21.33 -17.04 -2.46
N PHE A 651 20.20 -17.72 -2.44
CA PHE A 651 19.47 -18.10 -1.24
C PHE A 651 18.60 -19.33 -1.48
N ASN A 652 18.08 -19.92 -0.41
CA ASN A 652 17.23 -21.11 -0.52
C ASN A 652 15.77 -20.77 -0.87
N THR A 653 15.16 -21.66 -1.64
CA THR A 653 13.72 -21.79 -1.85
C THR A 653 13.25 -23.09 -1.21
N THR A 654 12.06 -23.09 -0.61
CA THR A 654 11.48 -24.26 0.04
C THR A 654 10.70 -25.11 -0.94
N SER A 655 9.89 -24.48 -1.79
CA SER A 655 9.04 -25.18 -2.75
C SER A 655 8.61 -24.28 -3.90
N MET A 656 8.09 -24.90 -4.96
CA MET A 656 7.42 -24.22 -6.05
C MET A 656 6.18 -25.01 -6.48
N THR A 657 5.11 -24.31 -6.87
CA THR A 657 3.92 -24.93 -7.48
C THR A 657 3.46 -24.20 -8.74
N PHE A 658 3.01 -24.99 -9.71
CA PHE A 658 2.38 -24.54 -10.95
C PHE A 658 1.28 -25.54 -11.36
N GLY A 659 0.09 -25.36 -10.79
CA GLY A 659 -1.02 -26.30 -10.98
C GLY A 659 -0.70 -27.65 -10.33
N THR A 660 -0.56 -28.70 -11.14
CA THR A 660 -0.19 -30.05 -10.65
C THR A 660 1.31 -30.31 -10.64
N VAL A 661 2.12 -29.40 -11.19
CA VAL A 661 3.58 -29.51 -11.14
C VAL A 661 4.04 -28.88 -9.82
N SER A 662 4.78 -29.63 -9.01
CA SER A 662 5.38 -29.14 -7.76
C SER A 662 6.85 -29.51 -7.68
N LEU A 663 7.61 -28.65 -7.02
CA LEU A 663 8.96 -28.93 -6.54
C LEU A 663 8.91 -28.83 -5.02
N ASP A 664 8.97 -29.99 -4.35
CA ASP A 664 8.80 -30.10 -2.89
C ASP A 664 10.13 -30.33 -2.17
N GLN A 665 11.25 -30.06 -2.84
CA GLN A 665 12.59 -30.18 -2.28
C GLN A 665 13.28 -28.81 -2.30
N PRO A 666 13.98 -28.44 -1.21
CA PRO A 666 14.73 -27.19 -1.18
C PRO A 666 15.70 -27.09 -2.35
N THR A 667 15.68 -25.94 -3.01
CA THR A 667 16.50 -25.62 -4.19
C THR A 667 17.02 -24.21 -4.03
N PHE A 668 18.22 -23.90 -4.50
CA PHE A 668 18.72 -22.53 -4.42
C PHE A 668 18.17 -21.68 -5.58
N ALA A 669 18.07 -20.38 -5.31
CA ALA A 669 17.66 -19.37 -6.26
C ALA A 669 18.65 -18.21 -6.18
N ARG A 670 18.78 -17.47 -7.27
CA ARG A 670 19.47 -16.18 -7.25
C ARG A 670 18.65 -15.11 -7.96
N THR A 671 18.72 -13.88 -7.46
CA THR A 671 18.08 -12.74 -8.12
C THR A 671 19.05 -12.01 -9.02
N ASP A 672 18.64 -11.74 -10.26
CA ASP A 672 19.46 -11.10 -11.27
C ASP A 672 18.62 -10.15 -12.13
N THR A 673 18.65 -8.85 -11.82
CA THR A 673 17.97 -7.81 -12.61
C THR A 673 18.54 -7.64 -14.02
N GLY A 674 19.76 -8.10 -14.28
CA GLY A 674 20.36 -8.15 -15.61
C GLY A 674 19.83 -9.29 -16.49
N THR A 675 19.17 -10.29 -15.88
CA THR A 675 18.47 -11.37 -16.58
C THR A 675 16.99 -11.02 -16.78
N LEU A 676 16.44 -11.26 -17.96
CA LEU A 676 15.03 -10.93 -18.26
C LEU A 676 14.03 -11.96 -17.69
N LEU A 677 14.32 -13.26 -17.86
CA LEU A 677 13.34 -14.35 -17.76
C LEU A 677 13.13 -14.83 -16.31
N VAL A 678 12.04 -15.57 -16.09
CA VAL A 678 11.84 -16.40 -14.90
C VAL A 678 12.42 -17.78 -15.19
N GLY A 679 13.67 -18.00 -14.77
CA GLY A 679 14.34 -19.27 -14.97
C GLY A 679 13.95 -20.30 -13.92
N LEU A 680 13.41 -21.43 -14.38
CA LEU A 680 13.01 -22.58 -13.57
C LEU A 680 14.09 -23.68 -13.64
N PRO A 681 14.24 -24.54 -12.61
CA PRO A 681 15.06 -25.73 -12.72
C PRO A 681 14.68 -26.56 -13.95
N PHE A 682 15.67 -27.15 -14.62
CA PHE A 682 15.45 -27.93 -15.84
C PHE A 682 14.33 -28.97 -15.68
N ASP A 683 14.39 -29.77 -14.63
CA ASP A 683 13.41 -30.85 -14.39
C ASP A 683 12.01 -30.28 -14.28
N THR A 684 11.85 -29.15 -13.59
CA THR A 684 10.55 -28.48 -13.45
C THR A 684 10.02 -27.93 -14.77
N LEU A 685 10.88 -27.33 -15.61
CA LEU A 685 10.49 -26.87 -16.94
C LEU A 685 10.05 -28.05 -17.83
N PHE A 686 10.77 -29.17 -17.78
CA PHE A 686 10.43 -30.38 -18.54
C PHE A 686 9.17 -31.06 -18.02
N ASP A 687 8.93 -31.05 -16.71
CA ASP A 687 7.68 -31.54 -16.12
C ASP A 687 6.49 -30.69 -16.58
N MET A 688 6.65 -29.37 -16.67
CA MET A 688 5.62 -28.50 -17.27
C MET A 688 5.39 -28.84 -18.75
N LEU A 689 6.45 -29.00 -19.54
CA LEU A 689 6.34 -29.41 -20.95
C LEU A 689 5.61 -30.75 -21.12
N GLY A 690 5.86 -31.72 -20.23
CA GLY A 690 5.22 -33.04 -20.25
C GLY A 690 3.78 -33.04 -19.74
N THR A 691 3.46 -32.17 -18.78
CA THR A 691 2.15 -32.10 -18.13
C THR A 691 1.13 -31.34 -18.99
N TYR A 692 1.53 -30.26 -19.65
CA TYR A 692 0.64 -29.41 -20.43
C TYR A 692 0.74 -29.77 -21.92
N ASN A 693 -0.17 -30.63 -22.39
CA ASN A 693 -0.19 -31.11 -23.78
C ASN A 693 -0.30 -29.94 -24.78
N GLY A 694 0.60 -29.91 -25.76
CA GLY A 694 0.71 -28.84 -26.76
C GLY A 694 1.64 -27.69 -26.36
N SER A 695 2.25 -27.73 -25.17
CA SER A 695 3.36 -26.85 -24.81
C SER A 695 4.61 -27.17 -25.62
N ILE A 696 5.28 -26.13 -26.11
CA ILE A 696 6.55 -26.20 -26.84
C ILE A 696 7.51 -25.11 -26.33
N LEU A 697 8.78 -25.22 -26.68
CA LEU A 697 9.75 -24.15 -26.47
C LEU A 697 9.87 -23.28 -27.73
N VAL A 698 9.91 -21.95 -27.54
CA VAL A 698 10.17 -21.00 -28.64
C VAL A 698 11.59 -21.20 -29.15
N SER A 699 11.76 -21.18 -30.47
CA SER A 699 13.07 -21.20 -31.13
C SER A 699 13.25 -20.03 -32.10
N GLY A 700 14.47 -19.52 -32.27
CA GLY A 700 14.82 -18.46 -33.21
C GLY A 700 14.34 -17.06 -32.81
N SER A 701 13.99 -16.85 -31.55
CA SER A 701 13.53 -15.55 -31.03
C SER A 701 14.61 -14.87 -30.17
N SER A 702 14.36 -13.62 -29.77
CA SER A 702 15.21 -12.89 -28.82
C SER A 702 15.11 -13.44 -27.38
N ILE A 703 14.11 -14.27 -27.09
CA ILE A 703 13.93 -14.98 -25.82
C ILE A 703 13.87 -16.49 -26.08
N ASP A 704 14.93 -17.00 -26.70
CA ASP A 704 15.02 -18.41 -27.10
C ASP A 704 14.86 -19.37 -25.91
N GLY A 705 14.17 -20.50 -26.13
CA GLY A 705 13.98 -21.52 -25.10
C GLY A 705 12.93 -21.21 -24.03
N VAL A 706 12.09 -20.17 -24.22
CA VAL A 706 10.94 -19.94 -23.33
C VAL A 706 9.80 -20.91 -23.58
N LEU A 707 9.08 -21.25 -22.51
CA LEU A 707 7.92 -22.13 -22.53
C LEU A 707 6.72 -21.43 -23.18
N THR A 708 5.96 -22.18 -23.96
CA THR A 708 4.66 -21.77 -24.48
C THR A 708 3.57 -22.69 -23.95
N PHE A 709 2.33 -22.21 -23.98
CA PHE A 709 1.14 -23.02 -23.73
C PHE A 709 0.14 -22.86 -24.88
N PRO A 710 -0.75 -23.85 -25.11
CA PRO A 710 -1.82 -23.69 -26.08
C PRO A 710 -2.69 -22.46 -25.79
N SER A 711 -3.06 -21.67 -26.80
CA SER A 711 -3.80 -20.41 -26.62
C SER A 711 -5.14 -20.57 -25.89
N ASN A 712 -5.81 -21.72 -26.06
CA ASN A 712 -7.04 -22.04 -25.34
C ASN A 712 -6.83 -22.26 -23.82
N SER A 713 -5.58 -22.44 -23.37
CA SER A 713 -5.24 -22.64 -21.96
C SER A 713 -5.11 -21.37 -21.14
N ALA A 714 -4.97 -20.21 -21.78
CA ALA A 714 -4.72 -18.93 -21.11
C ALA A 714 -5.70 -18.63 -19.96
N SER A 715 -6.97 -19.06 -20.10
CA SER A 715 -8.03 -18.84 -19.11
C SER A 715 -7.96 -19.73 -17.86
N TYR A 716 -7.16 -20.79 -17.87
CA TYR A 716 -7.03 -21.75 -16.78
C TYR A 716 -5.58 -22.09 -16.40
N LEU A 717 -4.60 -21.36 -16.94
CA LEU A 717 -3.22 -21.50 -16.48
C LEU A 717 -3.13 -21.08 -14.99
N PRO A 718 -2.39 -21.83 -14.16
CA PRO A 718 -2.27 -21.56 -12.72
C PRO A 718 -1.31 -20.39 -12.45
N SER A 719 -1.32 -19.86 -11.23
CA SER A 719 -0.21 -19.03 -10.76
C SER A 719 1.07 -19.86 -10.63
N LEU A 720 2.22 -19.22 -10.84
CA LEU A 720 3.52 -19.75 -10.45
C LEU A 720 3.83 -19.24 -9.04
N ASP A 721 3.79 -20.12 -8.05
CA ASP A 721 4.07 -19.79 -6.66
C ASP A 721 5.45 -20.33 -6.27
N ILE A 722 6.36 -19.46 -5.84
CA ILE A 722 7.69 -19.83 -5.37
C ILE A 722 7.82 -19.42 -3.89
N VAL A 723 8.15 -20.38 -3.03
CA VAL A 723 8.35 -20.16 -1.59
C VAL A 723 9.84 -19.94 -1.32
N LEU A 724 10.20 -18.75 -0.88
CA LEU A 724 11.56 -18.35 -0.56
C LEU A 724 11.85 -18.57 0.92
N GLY A 725 13.14 -18.73 1.22
CA GLY A 725 13.63 -18.97 2.56
C GLY A 725 13.52 -20.43 2.98
N ASP A 726 13.65 -20.62 4.28
CA ASP A 726 13.67 -21.91 4.93
C ASP A 726 12.92 -21.78 6.26
N SER A 727 11.87 -22.59 6.42
CA SER A 727 11.06 -22.64 7.63
C SER A 727 11.88 -22.95 8.87
N ASP A 728 13.00 -23.68 8.73
CA ASP A 728 13.89 -24.04 9.84
C ASP A 728 14.63 -22.80 10.38
N PHE A 729 14.77 -21.75 9.57
CA PHE A 729 15.30 -20.44 9.97
C PHE A 729 14.22 -19.41 10.29
N GLY A 730 12.94 -19.83 10.34
CA GLY A 730 11.81 -18.98 10.70
C GLY A 730 11.45 -17.92 9.65
N VAL A 731 11.89 -18.09 8.39
CA VAL A 731 11.58 -17.18 7.28
C VAL A 731 11.02 -17.99 6.11
N SER A 732 9.75 -17.77 5.78
CA SER A 732 9.09 -18.36 4.62
C SER A 732 8.19 -17.32 3.95
N VAL A 733 8.42 -17.05 2.67
CA VAL A 733 7.71 -16.03 1.90
C VAL A 733 7.29 -16.61 0.56
N THR A 734 5.99 -16.61 0.27
CA THR A 734 5.48 -17.02 -1.04
C THR A 734 5.36 -15.82 -1.96
N ILE A 735 6.01 -15.90 -3.13
CA ILE A 735 5.81 -14.96 -4.24
C ILE A 735 4.99 -15.65 -5.32
N SER A 736 3.79 -15.12 -5.57
CA SER A 736 2.83 -15.63 -6.55
C SER A 736 2.84 -14.80 -7.82
N ILE A 737 3.09 -15.44 -8.97
CA ILE A 737 3.06 -14.81 -10.29
C ILE A 737 1.84 -15.32 -11.06
N PRO A 738 0.79 -14.50 -11.25
CA PRO A 738 -0.40 -14.93 -11.99
C PRO A 738 -0.12 -15.01 -13.51
N PRO A 739 -0.97 -15.70 -14.29
CA PRO A 739 -0.82 -15.81 -15.75
C PRO A 739 -0.63 -14.49 -16.47
N SER A 740 -1.35 -13.44 -16.05
CA SER A 740 -1.23 -12.09 -16.61
C SER A 740 0.15 -11.47 -16.46
N ARG A 741 1.04 -12.04 -15.65
CA ARG A 741 2.39 -11.52 -15.37
C ARG A 741 3.51 -12.38 -15.96
N TYR A 742 3.29 -13.66 -16.21
CA TYR A 742 4.27 -14.49 -16.91
C TYR A 742 3.94 -14.75 -18.38
N ILE A 743 2.75 -14.41 -18.89
CA ILE A 743 2.45 -14.47 -20.33
C ILE A 743 3.09 -13.26 -21.03
N VAL A 744 3.71 -13.48 -22.19
CA VAL A 744 4.27 -12.41 -23.03
C VAL A 744 3.12 -11.70 -23.76
N PRO A 745 2.96 -10.38 -23.60
CA PRO A 745 2.06 -9.58 -24.42
C PRO A 745 2.27 -9.79 -25.92
N THR A 746 1.19 -10.00 -26.66
CA THR A 746 1.24 -10.26 -28.11
C THR A 746 1.83 -9.09 -28.90
N GLU A 747 1.68 -7.88 -28.38
CA GLU A 747 2.23 -6.63 -28.91
C GLU A 747 3.76 -6.65 -28.93
N LEU A 748 4.40 -7.47 -28.09
CA LEU A 748 5.85 -7.60 -28.04
C LEU A 748 6.41 -8.66 -28.99
N TYR A 749 5.58 -9.47 -29.64
CA TYR A 749 6.05 -10.62 -30.44
C TYR A 749 6.92 -10.17 -31.61
N SER A 750 6.54 -9.11 -32.31
CA SER A 750 7.34 -8.54 -33.39
C SER A 750 8.68 -8.00 -32.91
N THR A 751 8.69 -7.33 -31.75
CA THR A 751 9.89 -6.73 -31.15
C THR A 751 10.88 -7.80 -30.67
N LEU A 752 10.36 -8.94 -30.20
CA LEU A 752 11.13 -10.06 -29.67
C LEU A 752 11.42 -11.14 -30.72
N ASN A 753 11.04 -10.92 -31.98
CA ASN A 753 11.14 -11.91 -33.05
C ASN A 753 10.50 -13.26 -32.71
N ILE A 754 9.38 -13.25 -31.96
CA ILE A 754 8.63 -14.46 -31.61
C ILE A 754 7.76 -14.82 -32.80
N THR A 755 8.01 -15.99 -33.37
CA THR A 755 7.19 -16.56 -34.46
C THR A 755 6.45 -17.77 -33.93
N LEU A 756 5.17 -17.56 -33.58
CA LEU A 756 4.24 -18.62 -33.16
C LEU A 756 2.99 -18.54 -34.04
N ASP A 757 2.37 -19.69 -34.29
CA ASP A 757 1.01 -19.69 -34.85
C ASP A 757 0.00 -19.30 -33.76
N SER A 758 -1.25 -19.03 -34.15
CA SER A 758 -2.30 -18.63 -33.20
C SER A 758 -2.66 -19.73 -32.18
N SER A 759 -2.08 -20.92 -32.26
CA SER A 759 -2.38 -22.05 -31.39
C SER A 759 -1.58 -22.06 -30.09
N ASN A 760 -0.51 -21.25 -29.97
CA ASN A 760 0.29 -21.14 -28.76
C ASN A 760 0.51 -19.68 -28.32
N ILE A 761 0.64 -19.49 -27.00
CA ILE A 761 1.05 -18.24 -26.36
C ILE A 761 2.41 -18.42 -25.68
N ALA A 762 3.31 -17.46 -25.89
CA ALA A 762 4.64 -17.42 -25.25
C ALA A 762 4.56 -16.93 -23.79
N THR A 763 5.48 -17.41 -22.97
CA THR A 763 5.66 -16.96 -21.59
C THR A 763 7.08 -16.43 -21.34
N TRP A 764 7.26 -15.78 -20.20
CA TRP A 764 8.56 -15.36 -19.66
C TRP A 764 9.25 -16.49 -18.89
N LEU A 765 8.71 -17.70 -18.91
CA LEU A 765 9.26 -18.86 -18.20
C LEU A 765 10.29 -19.56 -19.09
N SER A 766 11.48 -19.79 -18.56
CA SER A 766 12.56 -20.51 -19.27
C SER A 766 13.28 -21.46 -18.31
N SER A 767 14.31 -22.14 -18.80
CA SER A 767 15.25 -22.79 -17.89
C SER A 767 16.13 -21.75 -17.20
N GLY A 768 16.34 -21.93 -15.90
CA GLY A 768 17.37 -21.26 -15.09
C GLY A 768 18.67 -22.05 -15.00
N GLY A 769 18.66 -23.34 -15.32
CA GLY A 769 19.82 -24.24 -15.19
C GLY A 769 19.51 -25.55 -14.48
N GLN A 770 20.56 -26.31 -14.15
CA GLN A 770 20.44 -27.57 -13.43
C GLN A 770 20.27 -27.30 -11.93
N GLY A 771 19.04 -27.52 -11.43
CA GLY A 771 18.76 -27.44 -10.00
C GLY A 771 18.86 -26.03 -9.41
N GLU A 772 18.56 -24.99 -10.21
CA GLU A 772 18.56 -23.60 -9.73
C GLU A 772 17.40 -22.79 -10.32
N PHE A 773 16.90 -21.83 -9.55
CA PHE A 773 16.04 -20.77 -10.07
C PHE A 773 16.86 -19.53 -10.43
N MET A 774 16.63 -19.00 -11.64
CA MET A 774 17.14 -17.70 -12.08
C MET A 774 16.02 -16.67 -11.98
N LEU A 775 15.96 -15.93 -10.88
CA LEU A 775 14.88 -14.99 -10.62
C LEU A 775 15.21 -13.63 -11.28
N GLY A 776 14.92 -13.54 -12.57
CA GLY A 776 15.19 -12.36 -13.39
C GLY A 776 14.16 -11.23 -13.22
N GLN A 777 14.28 -10.21 -14.06
CA GLN A 777 13.42 -9.03 -14.12
C GLN A 777 11.93 -9.40 -14.04
N LYS A 778 11.45 -10.36 -14.85
CA LYS A 778 10.02 -10.71 -14.89
C LYS A 778 9.52 -11.35 -13.59
N TRP A 779 10.39 -11.98 -12.81
CA TRP A 779 10.06 -12.41 -11.47
C TRP A 779 10.04 -11.21 -10.51
N LEU A 780 11.07 -10.36 -10.57
CA LEU A 780 11.26 -9.18 -9.70
C LEU A 780 10.19 -8.09 -9.90
N GLU A 781 9.51 -8.05 -11.03
CA GLU A 781 8.32 -7.22 -11.27
C GLU A 781 7.13 -7.53 -10.32
N ASN A 782 7.19 -8.66 -9.60
CA ASN A 782 6.14 -9.12 -8.67
C ASN A 782 6.53 -8.99 -7.18
N ALA A 783 7.72 -8.44 -6.88
CA ALA A 783 8.20 -8.26 -5.51
C ALA A 783 8.88 -6.90 -5.32
N TYR A 784 8.86 -6.39 -4.09
CA TYR A 784 9.83 -5.40 -3.66
C TYR A 784 11.02 -6.15 -3.08
N THR A 785 12.21 -5.97 -3.65
CA THR A 785 13.42 -6.64 -3.14
C THR A 785 14.33 -5.65 -2.45
N ALA A 786 15.00 -6.12 -1.39
CA ALA A 786 16.01 -5.37 -0.66
C ALA A 786 17.22 -6.26 -0.42
N TYR A 787 18.39 -5.64 -0.47
CA TYR A 787 19.69 -6.31 -0.40
C TYR A 787 20.53 -5.62 0.66
N ASP A 788 21.08 -6.42 1.56
CA ASP A 788 22.04 -5.97 2.58
C ASP A 788 23.42 -6.49 2.22
N ILE A 789 24.40 -5.59 2.15
CA ILE A 789 25.77 -5.92 1.74
C ILE A 789 26.63 -6.41 2.93
N HIS A 790 26.10 -6.37 4.15
CA HIS A 790 26.83 -6.75 5.37
C HIS A 790 26.70 -8.21 5.81
#